data_AF-A0A182H538-F1
#
_entry.id   AF-A0A182H538-F1
#
_cell.length_a   1.000
_cell.length_b   1.000
_cell.length_c   1.000
_cell.angle_alpha   90.00
_cell.angle_beta   90.00
_cell.angle_gamma   90.00
#
_symmetry.space_group_name_H-M   'P 1'
#
loop_
_entity.id
_entity.type
_entity.pdbx_description
1 polymer ?
#
loop_
_entity_poly.entity_id
_entity_poly.type
_entity_poly.pdbx_seq_one_letter_code
_entity_poly.pdbx_strand_id
1 'polypeptide(L)'
;MIFRVVDAAKIIGTRQNLVPYLTLCHQVNHRIGILALRKLSVLSNSRISNKFVFNVRKADKKQPSIPRLSYGTQSTTPPKEEKKDAAGAGKESQEKTLEINTKSGKLLVTTTTTADAKLQEVIIEKPINLMKNAADATAAKEALQHSTAVSGEDDLKRKLEAAEQKEKLAEKNRQLAKKRIQVDFSRSSLERNFITPVRAMSDFLLKPSDLEGLPKTKRRSPYEQEPPITVYWRKDVEAKAIEVWGSRENLLKECLKREIEKKRHQQNIFTVKRRLRDYRREIGSRTNVVDSEPGLFGKSGKVVLTAIAINATNCLFKFGAWLYTGSHSMFAETIHSLADTINQLILAYGIHKSTQSADSDHPYGYANMKYVSSLISGVGIFCVGTGLSFYHGIMGLVDPHPLDDLYWAFFILGGSLVSEGATLVVAINSCRSGAKALGMTFKDYVVRGQDPCVNVVLTEDAAAVLSVALAATCMGLSSYSGSPIPDAVGSLLVGCMLGGVASFIIYTNVAALVGRSIRQENLDRINAELESDIMIRAIHDVKGIDMGNSLVRYKAEMDFDGRELTRVYLDKQDLNILLEEVKTFQTIDELEAFLLKHGENIVDLMGGEIDRIEMKLRKKFPEIRHCDLEILKSSSIFGELREPGGIPEDFQEKKSSSYERLLITQCIPTQSKPPPNIVFILADDLGWNDVGFHGSSQIPTPNLDALAYSGVILNRYYVTPICTPSRSALMTGKYPIHTGMQHAVLYGMEPRGLPLTEKLLPQYLKELGYMNHIYGKWHLGSYTRKHTPLERGFDSHVGFWTGHHHMFDHTAVETNVWGLDMRRGFDVAYDLHGYYTTHVIRDESVAAIRRHNTSQPMFLYVSHAATHSANPYDFLPAPDETVERMSGISNFARRKFAAMLTELDQSVGAIILALSERGMLENSIIVFSTDNGGPAEGFNNNAASNWPLRGTKNTLWEGGVRGAGCIWSPLIEKRRRVSHQIIHISDWLPTLLDAAGYDLDDLPSNLDGISVWNQLRNGNATDRHEILHNIDDIWGSAALTVDDWKVVHGTNYEGKWDAWYGPAGDHDTKSYNLSSVFQCPTGKALNKLKMLPPEEEILNLRRKATVHCANGTESTCNPLESPCLFDLINDPCELVNLADQYPVILEALLDKLSDYNATAVPPGNMPLDLRGDPRFWGYTWHNFGDELEMFEFENMTESAFL
;
A
#
# COMPACT_ATOMS: atom_id res chain seq x y z
N MET A 1 7.66 14.99 13.65
CA MET A 1 8.31 15.91 14.63
C MET A 1 7.37 17.02 15.13
N ILE A 2 6.46 17.56 14.31
CA ILE A 2 5.55 18.67 14.67
C ILE A 2 4.41 18.27 15.62
N PHE A 3 3.88 17.04 15.54
CA PHE A 3 2.81 16.58 16.45
C PHE A 3 3.26 16.34 17.90
N ARG A 4 4.56 16.14 18.16
CA ARG A 4 5.08 15.90 19.52
C ARG A 4 5.23 17.17 20.38
N VAL A 5 5.14 18.36 19.78
CA VAL A 5 5.25 19.64 20.51
C VAL A 5 3.90 20.04 21.14
N VAL A 6 2.78 19.65 20.52
CA VAL A 6 1.43 19.94 21.03
C VAL A 6 1.08 19.04 22.22
N ASP A 7 1.51 17.78 22.21
CA ASP A 7 1.31 16.87 23.35
C ASP A 7 2.20 17.21 24.55
N ALA A 8 3.39 17.77 24.32
CA ALA A 8 4.27 18.25 25.39
C ALA A 8 3.62 19.39 26.20
N ALA A 9 2.77 20.22 25.59
CA ALA A 9 2.07 21.31 26.29
C ALA A 9 0.96 20.81 27.24
N LYS A 10 0.44 19.58 27.06
CA LYS A 10 -0.54 18.98 27.97
C LYS A 10 0.08 18.33 29.22
N ILE A 11 1.39 18.07 29.21
CA ILE A 11 2.11 17.39 30.30
C ILE A 11 2.75 18.38 31.29
N ILE A 12 2.77 19.69 31.00
CA ILE A 12 3.30 20.74 31.89
C ILE A 12 2.24 21.11 32.95
N GLY A 13 1.79 20.12 33.72
CA GLY A 13 0.83 20.27 34.81
C GLY A 13 1.40 19.90 36.19
N THR A 14 2.59 19.32 36.29
CA THR A 14 3.14 18.85 37.56
C THR A 14 4.58 19.31 37.78
N ARG A 15 4.77 20.02 38.90
CA ARG A 15 6.07 20.53 39.36
C ARG A 15 7.00 19.38 39.73
N GLN A 16 8.13 19.28 39.03
CA GLN A 16 9.51 19.03 39.51
C GLN A 16 10.33 18.38 38.38
N ASN A 17 11.55 18.88 38.15
CA ASN A 17 12.59 18.42 37.20
C ASN A 17 12.68 19.10 35.81
N LEU A 18 12.87 20.42 35.80
CA LEU A 18 13.18 21.19 34.57
C LEU A 18 14.69 21.25 34.22
N VAL A 19 15.57 20.93 35.17
CA VAL A 19 17.02 21.21 35.07
C VAL A 19 17.80 20.21 34.19
N PRO A 20 17.53 18.89 34.18
CA PRO A 20 18.30 17.94 33.35
C PRO A 20 17.99 18.02 31.84
N TYR A 21 16.78 18.50 31.47
CA TYR A 21 16.31 18.51 30.07
C TYR A 21 16.89 19.69 29.26
N LEU A 22 17.16 20.82 29.93
CA LEU A 22 17.80 22.00 29.33
C LEU A 22 19.28 21.74 29.01
N THR A 23 19.96 20.89 29.79
CA THR A 23 21.37 20.53 29.56
C THR A 23 21.54 19.62 28.33
N LEU A 24 20.56 18.76 28.03
CA LEU A 24 20.57 17.89 26.86
C LEU A 24 20.35 18.66 25.54
N CYS A 25 19.41 19.62 25.53
CA CYS A 25 19.22 20.54 24.40
C CYS A 25 20.45 21.41 24.13
N HIS A 26 21.20 21.79 25.17
CA HIS A 26 22.45 22.55 25.04
C HIS A 26 23.57 21.72 24.36
N GLN A 27 23.66 20.42 24.62
CA GLN A 27 24.67 19.54 24.00
C GLN A 27 24.36 19.22 22.54
N VAL A 28 23.08 19.11 22.17
CA VAL A 28 22.64 18.84 20.79
C VAL A 28 22.81 20.08 19.90
N ASN A 29 22.43 21.27 20.39
CA ASN A 29 22.61 22.52 19.63
C ASN A 29 24.08 22.92 19.44
N HIS A 30 24.95 22.65 20.42
CA HIS A 30 26.39 22.93 20.31
C HIS A 30 27.09 22.04 19.27
N ARG A 31 26.68 20.76 19.12
CA ARG A 31 27.24 19.85 18.10
C ARG A 31 26.74 20.17 16.69
N ILE A 32 25.50 20.60 16.53
CA ILE A 32 24.94 21.01 15.22
C ILE A 32 25.54 22.34 14.76
N GLY A 33 25.76 23.29 15.68
CA GLY A 33 26.42 24.58 15.38
C GLY A 33 27.87 24.43 14.91
N ILE A 34 28.63 23.52 15.50
CA ILE A 34 30.04 23.26 15.09
C ILE A 34 30.10 22.55 13.73
N LEU A 35 29.14 21.67 13.41
CA LEU A 35 29.08 21.02 12.09
C LEU A 35 28.65 21.99 10.97
N ALA A 36 27.77 22.94 11.27
CA ALA A 36 27.34 23.97 10.32
C ALA A 36 28.46 24.97 10.02
N LEU A 37 29.23 25.39 11.03
CA LEU A 37 30.37 26.31 10.87
C LEU A 37 31.55 25.69 10.11
N ARG A 38 31.80 24.37 10.24
CA ARG A 38 32.83 23.66 9.45
C ARG A 38 32.47 23.46 7.97
N LYS A 39 31.18 23.45 7.62
CA LYS A 39 30.75 23.38 6.20
C LYS A 39 30.67 24.76 5.53
N LEU A 40 30.47 25.84 6.31
CA LEU A 40 30.43 27.21 5.79
C LEU A 40 31.82 27.82 5.55
N SER A 41 32.89 27.36 6.21
CA SER A 41 34.26 27.83 5.94
C SER A 41 34.88 27.25 4.65
N VAL A 42 34.25 26.26 4.02
CA VAL A 42 34.74 25.60 2.79
C VAL A 42 34.16 26.21 1.51
N LEU A 43 33.17 27.11 1.61
CA LEU A 43 32.52 27.74 0.43
C LEU A 43 32.82 29.23 0.24
N SER A 44 33.71 29.81 1.05
CA SER A 44 34.18 31.18 0.91
C SER A 44 35.66 31.22 0.52
N ASN A 45 36.00 30.88 -0.73
CA ASN A 45 37.15 31.45 -1.45
C ASN A 45 37.27 30.93 -2.89
N SER A 46 36.50 31.52 -3.81
CA SER A 46 36.84 31.69 -5.24
C SER A 46 35.77 32.64 -5.81
N ARG A 47 35.99 33.74 -6.55
CA ARG A 47 37.07 34.32 -7.36
C ARG A 47 36.92 35.86 -7.24
N ILE A 48 37.91 36.71 -7.53
CA ILE A 48 38.15 37.32 -8.86
C ILE A 48 39.35 38.28 -8.71
N SER A 49 40.36 38.21 -9.59
CA SER A 49 40.93 39.37 -10.30
C SER A 49 42.02 38.94 -11.31
N ASN A 50 42.13 39.76 -12.35
CA ASN A 50 42.82 39.58 -13.62
C ASN A 50 44.35 39.85 -13.60
N LYS A 51 44.99 39.27 -14.63
CA LYS A 51 46.15 39.77 -15.42
C LYS A 51 47.60 39.55 -14.91
N PHE A 52 48.40 39.21 -15.93
CA PHE A 52 49.84 39.41 -16.18
C PHE A 52 50.82 38.22 -16.11
N VAL A 53 51.55 38.14 -17.22
CA VAL A 53 52.64 37.28 -17.70
C VAL A 53 53.90 37.34 -16.83
N PHE A 54 54.54 36.20 -16.54
CA PHE A 54 55.97 35.85 -16.81
C PHE A 54 56.44 34.67 -15.92
N ASN A 55 56.64 33.52 -16.57
CA ASN A 55 57.87 32.72 -16.65
C ASN A 55 58.74 32.38 -15.41
N VAL A 56 59.19 31.11 -15.40
CA VAL A 56 60.48 30.56 -14.90
C VAL A 56 60.53 29.85 -13.51
N ARG A 57 60.88 28.54 -13.59
CA ARG A 57 61.66 27.66 -12.64
C ARG A 57 61.02 27.26 -11.29
N LYS A 58 61.33 26.13 -10.66
CA LYS A 58 61.95 24.79 -10.91
C LYS A 58 61.92 24.09 -9.52
N ALA A 59 62.15 22.77 -9.50
CA ALA A 59 62.57 21.92 -8.36
C ALA A 59 61.43 21.36 -7.46
N ASP A 60 61.11 20.05 -7.54
CA ASP A 60 61.81 18.86 -6.97
C ASP A 60 61.28 18.54 -5.56
N LYS A 61 60.53 17.46 -5.28
CA LYS A 61 60.90 16.04 -5.00
C LYS A 61 59.85 15.59 -3.94
N LYS A 62 59.41 14.35 -3.70
CA LYS A 62 59.79 12.97 -4.06
C LYS A 62 58.60 12.10 -3.60
N GLN A 63 58.16 11.16 -4.42
CA GLN A 63 57.52 9.91 -3.99
C GLN A 63 58.60 8.87 -3.70
N PRO A 64 58.26 7.77 -3.01
CA PRO A 64 58.81 6.47 -3.35
C PRO A 64 57.71 5.47 -3.73
N SER A 65 58.06 4.62 -4.70
CA SER A 65 57.27 3.58 -5.35
C SER A 65 57.79 2.17 -5.01
N ILE A 66 56.85 1.22 -4.83
CA ILE A 66 56.73 -0.16 -5.38
C ILE A 66 57.97 -1.10 -5.40
N PRO A 67 57.75 -2.44 -5.41
CA PRO A 67 58.15 -3.17 -6.62
C PRO A 67 57.12 -4.18 -7.18
N ARG A 68 57.16 -4.28 -8.52
CA ARG A 68 56.45 -5.15 -9.48
C ARG A 68 57.39 -6.28 -9.95
N LEU A 69 56.82 -7.30 -10.61
CA LEU A 69 57.36 -8.04 -11.78
C LEU A 69 56.13 -8.43 -12.65
N SER A 70 55.83 -7.93 -13.87
CA SER A 70 56.45 -7.92 -15.23
C SER A 70 56.38 -9.29 -15.93
N TYR A 71 55.96 -9.50 -17.20
CA TYR A 71 56.18 -8.85 -18.52
C TYR A 71 55.03 -9.24 -19.50
N GLY A 72 54.79 -8.66 -20.68
CA GLY A 72 55.54 -7.74 -21.54
C GLY A 72 54.72 -7.28 -22.78
N THR A 73 55.28 -6.33 -23.53
CA THR A 73 54.67 -5.52 -24.61
C THR A 73 55.50 -5.57 -25.90
N GLN A 74 54.87 -5.39 -27.07
CA GLN A 74 55.40 -4.77 -28.31
C GLN A 74 54.19 -4.19 -29.10
N SER A 75 54.00 -2.91 -29.42
CA SER A 75 54.73 -1.87 -30.18
C SER A 75 54.69 -2.04 -31.72
N THR A 76 54.01 -1.11 -32.43
CA THR A 76 54.57 -0.17 -33.45
C THR A 76 53.49 0.47 -34.35
N THR A 77 53.73 1.71 -34.81
CA THR A 77 53.04 2.51 -35.87
C THR A 77 54.14 3.15 -36.75
N PRO A 78 53.86 3.90 -37.85
CA PRO A 78 53.14 3.66 -39.13
C PRO A 78 54.12 3.80 -40.36
N PRO A 79 53.70 3.70 -41.64
CA PRO A 79 53.34 4.91 -42.42
C PRO A 79 52.31 4.72 -43.57
N LYS A 80 51.92 5.86 -44.18
CA LYS A 80 50.97 6.08 -45.29
C LYS A 80 51.49 5.60 -46.65
N GLU A 81 50.59 5.16 -47.55
CA GLU A 81 50.67 5.42 -49.00
C GLU A 81 49.29 5.38 -49.68
N GLU A 82 49.18 6.14 -50.78
CA GLU A 82 47.96 6.65 -51.43
C GLU A 82 47.29 5.70 -52.46
N LYS A 83 45.96 5.87 -52.58
CA LYS A 83 45.11 5.79 -53.80
C LYS A 83 45.04 4.47 -54.59
N LYS A 84 43.89 3.79 -54.53
CA LYS A 84 42.79 3.96 -55.52
C LYS A 84 41.54 3.13 -55.15
N ASP A 85 40.41 3.84 -55.20
CA ASP A 85 39.10 3.45 -55.72
C ASP A 85 38.38 2.20 -55.17
N ALA A 86 37.42 2.43 -54.26
CA ALA A 86 36.03 1.97 -54.43
C ALA A 86 35.08 2.60 -53.37
N ALA A 87 34.29 3.57 -53.84
CA ALA A 87 32.94 4.00 -53.41
C ALA A 87 32.62 4.28 -51.91
N GLY A 88 32.39 5.56 -51.58
CA GLY A 88 31.75 6.06 -50.33
C GLY A 88 30.26 5.66 -50.20
N ALA A 89 29.44 6.07 -49.23
CA ALA A 89 29.38 7.10 -48.18
C ALA A 89 28.02 6.86 -47.47
N GLY A 90 27.87 6.85 -46.14
CA GLY A 90 27.52 8.01 -45.29
C GLY A 90 26.00 8.28 -45.23
N LYS A 91 25.36 8.29 -44.05
CA LYS A 91 24.05 8.94 -43.85
C LYS A 91 23.83 9.48 -42.43
N GLU A 92 23.35 10.72 -42.41
CA GLU A 92 23.04 11.62 -41.29
C GLU A 92 21.64 11.38 -40.69
N SER A 93 21.44 12.01 -39.52
CA SER A 93 20.23 12.19 -38.72
C SER A 93 19.10 13.00 -39.38
N GLN A 94 17.83 12.71 -39.05
CA GLN A 94 16.69 13.62 -39.27
C GLN A 94 15.64 13.58 -38.14
N GLU A 95 15.23 14.77 -37.68
CA GLU A 95 14.11 15.10 -36.80
C GLU A 95 12.74 15.00 -37.52
N LYS A 96 11.65 14.81 -36.74
CA LYS A 96 10.25 14.95 -37.21
C LYS A 96 9.52 16.05 -36.44
N THR A 97 8.85 16.93 -37.17
CA THR A 97 7.97 18.00 -36.65
C THR A 97 6.55 17.80 -37.20
N LEU A 98 5.51 18.09 -36.41
CA LEU A 98 4.09 18.01 -36.80
C LEU A 98 3.42 19.40 -36.69
N GLU A 99 2.89 19.91 -37.80
CA GLU A 99 1.98 21.07 -37.85
C GLU A 99 0.55 20.63 -38.18
N ILE A 100 -0.45 21.25 -37.53
CA ILE A 100 -1.88 20.99 -37.74
C ILE A 100 -2.51 22.19 -38.47
N ASN A 101 -3.06 21.95 -39.67
CA ASN A 101 -3.85 22.95 -40.42
C ASN A 101 -5.36 22.64 -40.32
N THR A 102 -6.12 23.59 -39.79
CA THR A 102 -7.48 23.42 -39.21
C THR A 102 -8.65 23.63 -40.19
N LYS A 103 -8.51 23.33 -41.49
CA LYS A 103 -9.60 23.56 -42.46
C LYS A 103 -10.07 22.40 -43.32
N SER A 104 -9.55 21.18 -43.14
CA SER A 104 -9.95 20.04 -43.99
C SER A 104 -10.03 18.67 -43.29
N GLY A 105 -9.89 18.59 -41.96
CA GLY A 105 -10.27 17.39 -41.20
C GLY A 105 -9.59 16.08 -41.62
N LYS A 106 -8.35 16.12 -42.10
CA LYS A 106 -7.52 14.94 -42.40
C LYS A 106 -6.17 15.03 -41.69
N LEU A 107 -5.79 13.97 -40.98
CA LEU A 107 -4.47 13.78 -40.36
C LEU A 107 -3.52 13.26 -41.44
N LEU A 108 -2.40 13.96 -41.68
CA LEU A 108 -1.37 13.56 -42.64
C LEU A 108 -0.09 13.27 -41.84
N VAL A 109 0.30 12.01 -41.75
CA VAL A 109 1.61 11.58 -41.23
C VAL A 109 2.41 11.08 -42.42
N THR A 110 3.28 11.92 -42.95
CA THR A 110 4.21 11.51 -44.01
C THR A 110 5.51 11.04 -43.38
N THR A 111 5.88 9.79 -43.63
CA THR A 111 7.25 9.30 -43.39
C THR A 111 7.79 8.90 -44.75
N THR A 112 8.77 9.62 -45.28
CA THR A 112 9.38 9.28 -46.57
C THR A 112 10.85 8.96 -46.36
N THR A 113 11.19 7.69 -46.52
CA THR A 113 12.55 7.23 -46.80
C THR A 113 12.82 7.40 -48.29
N THR A 114 13.85 8.14 -48.66
CA THR A 114 14.18 8.46 -50.06
C THR A 114 15.23 7.50 -50.65
N ALA A 115 14.88 6.92 -51.80
CA ALA A 115 15.68 7.03 -53.02
C ALA A 115 14.78 6.84 -54.27
N ASP A 116 14.50 7.97 -54.91
CA ASP A 116 13.85 8.27 -56.19
C ASP A 116 14.50 7.59 -57.43
N ALA A 117 13.90 7.45 -58.62
CA ALA A 117 12.67 8.00 -59.17
C ALA A 117 12.22 7.24 -60.43
N LYS A 118 10.89 7.09 -60.59
CA LYS A 118 10.16 7.64 -61.73
C LYS A 118 8.67 7.73 -61.36
N LEU A 119 8.15 8.95 -61.46
CA LEU A 119 6.78 9.34 -61.11
C LEU A 119 5.73 8.59 -61.92
N GLN A 120 4.69 8.12 -61.26
CA GLN A 120 3.33 8.31 -61.72
C GLN A 120 2.33 8.24 -60.55
N GLU A 121 1.44 9.23 -60.50
CA GLU A 121 0.38 9.38 -59.51
C GLU A 121 -0.53 8.16 -59.46
N VAL A 122 -0.73 7.61 -58.26
CA VAL A 122 -1.81 6.65 -58.01
C VAL A 122 -2.74 7.25 -56.95
N ILE A 123 -3.83 7.81 -57.46
CA ILE A 123 -5.02 8.19 -56.72
C ILE A 123 -5.69 6.89 -56.27
N ILE A 124 -5.75 6.63 -54.97
CA ILE A 124 -6.62 5.59 -54.39
C ILE A 124 -7.75 6.30 -53.66
N GLU A 125 -8.85 6.49 -54.38
CA GLU A 125 -10.15 6.79 -53.78
C GLU A 125 -10.76 5.48 -53.27
N LYS A 126 -11.07 5.42 -51.98
CA LYS A 126 -12.12 4.53 -51.45
C LYS A 126 -13.20 5.41 -50.79
N PRO A 127 -14.45 5.39 -51.29
CA PRO A 127 -15.52 6.19 -50.73
C PRO A 127 -16.15 5.52 -49.50
N ILE A 128 -16.38 6.32 -48.47
CA ILE A 128 -17.32 6.03 -47.40
C ILE A 128 -18.73 6.31 -47.92
N ASN A 129 -19.64 5.37 -47.65
CA ASN A 129 -21.08 5.42 -47.89
C ASN A 129 -21.71 6.79 -47.58
N LEU A 130 -22.24 7.44 -48.63
CA LEU A 130 -23.40 8.30 -48.57
C LEU A 130 -24.63 7.48 -49.00
N MET A 131 -25.66 7.49 -48.15
CA MET A 131 -26.94 6.83 -48.35
C MET A 131 -27.75 7.39 -49.54
N LYS A 132 -28.64 6.53 -50.09
CA LYS A 132 -29.94 6.84 -50.73
C LYS A 132 -29.95 7.57 -52.09
N ASN A 133 -30.22 6.83 -53.17
CA ASN A 133 -31.44 6.98 -54.00
C ASN A 133 -31.44 6.02 -55.21
N ALA A 134 -32.63 5.56 -55.59
CA ALA A 134 -32.90 4.49 -56.56
C ALA A 134 -32.96 4.97 -58.03
N ALA A 135 -32.05 5.86 -58.46
CA ALA A 135 -32.11 6.44 -59.82
C ALA A 135 -31.00 5.94 -60.78
N ASP A 136 -29.87 5.43 -60.27
CA ASP A 136 -28.69 5.16 -61.11
C ASP A 136 -28.52 3.70 -61.54
N ALA A 137 -29.35 2.77 -61.04
CA ALA A 137 -29.33 1.36 -61.42
C ALA A 137 -29.86 1.11 -62.86
N THR A 138 -30.56 2.09 -63.43
CA THR A 138 -31.15 1.99 -64.78
C THR A 138 -30.14 2.35 -65.87
N ALA A 139 -29.11 3.17 -65.55
CA ALA A 139 -28.07 3.58 -66.51
C ALA A 139 -26.98 2.52 -66.72
N ALA A 140 -26.74 1.65 -65.73
CA ALA A 140 -25.80 0.53 -65.86
C ALA A 140 -26.34 -0.63 -66.73
N LYS A 141 -27.65 -0.64 -67.01
CA LYS A 141 -28.33 -1.68 -67.80
C LYS A 141 -28.23 -1.46 -69.32
N GLU A 142 -27.84 -0.27 -69.76
CA GLU A 142 -27.70 0.08 -71.19
C GLU A 142 -26.26 -0.01 -71.71
N ALA A 143 -25.25 -0.12 -70.83
CA ALA A 143 -23.84 -0.10 -71.23
C ALA A 143 -23.19 -1.48 -71.48
N LEU A 144 -23.93 -2.59 -71.34
CA LEU A 144 -23.39 -3.95 -71.51
C LEU A 144 -24.16 -4.83 -72.51
N GLN A 145 -24.82 -4.21 -73.50
CA GLN A 145 -25.21 -4.88 -74.74
C GLN A 145 -24.23 -4.43 -75.84
N HIS A 146 -23.08 -5.10 -75.97
CA HIS A 146 -22.34 -5.27 -77.24
C HIS A 146 -20.99 -5.95 -76.97
N SER A 147 -20.96 -7.28 -76.97
CA SER A 147 -19.85 -8.09 -77.51
C SER A 147 -20.21 -9.57 -77.39
N THR A 148 -20.60 -10.15 -78.50
CA THR A 148 -20.93 -11.58 -78.70
C THR A 148 -19.68 -12.47 -78.64
N ALA A 149 -19.75 -13.61 -77.95
CA ALA A 149 -19.62 -14.97 -78.53
C ALA A 149 -19.11 -16.05 -77.54
N VAL A 150 -19.97 -17.06 -77.34
CA VAL A 150 -19.70 -18.51 -77.15
C VAL A 150 -19.37 -19.08 -75.76
N SER A 151 -20.16 -20.13 -75.45
CA SER A 151 -20.06 -21.20 -74.45
C SER A 151 -20.12 -20.83 -72.96
N GLY A 152 -21.31 -20.99 -72.38
CA GLY A 152 -21.52 -20.90 -70.93
C GLY A 152 -22.97 -20.64 -70.49
N GLU A 153 -23.93 -20.59 -71.42
CA GLU A 153 -25.29 -20.12 -71.16
C GLU A 153 -26.05 -20.93 -70.10
N ASP A 154 -25.81 -22.24 -69.99
CA ASP A 154 -26.49 -23.09 -68.99
C ASP A 154 -25.89 -23.01 -67.58
N ASP A 155 -24.59 -22.77 -67.45
CA ASP A 155 -23.96 -22.61 -66.12
C ASP A 155 -24.21 -21.20 -65.55
N LEU A 156 -24.30 -20.19 -66.44
CA LEU A 156 -24.67 -18.83 -66.07
C LEU A 156 -26.15 -18.76 -65.67
N LYS A 157 -27.05 -19.47 -66.37
CA LYS A 157 -28.48 -19.55 -66.00
C LYS A 157 -28.69 -20.15 -64.62
N ARG A 158 -28.02 -21.26 -64.29
CA ARG A 158 -28.10 -21.88 -62.96
C ARG A 158 -27.55 -20.98 -61.86
N LYS A 159 -26.47 -20.25 -62.13
CA LYS A 159 -25.90 -19.28 -61.18
C LYS A 159 -26.79 -18.04 -61.00
N LEU A 160 -27.44 -17.57 -62.06
CA LEU A 160 -28.42 -16.48 -62.01
C LEU A 160 -29.70 -16.89 -61.28
N GLU A 161 -30.23 -18.09 -61.52
CA GLU A 161 -31.40 -18.61 -60.79
C GLU A 161 -31.10 -18.84 -59.30
N ALA A 162 -29.91 -19.34 -58.97
CA ALA A 162 -29.45 -19.47 -57.59
C ALA A 162 -29.24 -18.09 -56.92
N ALA A 163 -28.75 -17.09 -57.67
CA ALA A 163 -28.60 -15.72 -57.19
C ALA A 163 -29.97 -15.03 -56.99
N GLU A 164 -30.93 -15.23 -57.91
CA GLU A 164 -32.30 -14.71 -57.81
C GLU A 164 -33.07 -15.36 -56.65
N GLN A 165 -32.86 -16.66 -56.39
CA GLN A 165 -33.41 -17.33 -55.21
C GLN A 165 -32.78 -16.82 -53.92
N LYS A 166 -31.46 -16.57 -53.91
CA LYS A 166 -30.78 -15.94 -52.76
C LYS A 166 -31.27 -14.51 -52.53
N GLU A 167 -31.52 -13.75 -53.59
CA GLU A 167 -32.01 -12.37 -53.52
C GLU A 167 -33.47 -12.33 -53.06
N LYS A 168 -34.35 -13.19 -53.59
CA LYS A 168 -35.74 -13.34 -53.12
C LYS A 168 -35.81 -13.81 -51.66
N LEU A 169 -34.89 -14.68 -51.22
CA LEU A 169 -34.79 -15.09 -49.81
C LEU A 169 -34.27 -13.94 -48.93
N ALA A 170 -33.30 -13.17 -49.41
CA ALA A 170 -32.79 -11.98 -48.73
C ALA A 170 -33.84 -10.86 -48.64
N GLU A 171 -34.67 -10.69 -49.67
CA GLU A 171 -35.72 -9.68 -49.74
C GLU A 171 -36.93 -10.07 -48.87
N LYS A 172 -37.28 -11.35 -48.83
CA LYS A 172 -38.26 -11.91 -47.89
C LYS A 172 -37.79 -11.77 -46.43
N ASN A 173 -36.50 -11.96 -46.16
CA ASN A 173 -35.91 -11.76 -44.84
C ASN A 173 -35.80 -10.26 -44.45
N ARG A 174 -35.60 -9.35 -45.42
CA ARG A 174 -35.67 -7.89 -45.19
C ARG A 174 -37.09 -7.42 -44.85
N GLN A 175 -38.13 -8.04 -45.42
CA GLN A 175 -39.53 -7.71 -45.12
C GLN A 175 -40.03 -8.28 -43.77
N LEU A 176 -39.39 -9.34 -43.23
CA LEU A 176 -39.75 -9.97 -41.95
C LEU A 176 -39.02 -9.38 -40.73
N ALA A 177 -38.04 -8.49 -40.92
CA ALA A 177 -37.33 -7.84 -39.82
C ALA A 177 -38.19 -6.73 -39.20
N LYS A 178 -38.74 -6.98 -38.00
CA LYS A 178 -39.32 -5.93 -37.14
C LYS A 178 -38.36 -4.73 -37.09
N LYS A 179 -38.88 -3.51 -37.32
CA LYS A 179 -38.15 -2.23 -37.21
C LYS A 179 -37.27 -2.23 -35.95
N ARG A 180 -35.93 -2.23 -36.13
CA ARG A 180 -34.94 -2.28 -35.04
C ARG A 180 -35.00 -0.99 -34.20
N ILE A 181 -34.75 -1.11 -32.90
CA ILE A 181 -34.59 0.01 -31.97
C ILE A 181 -33.10 0.33 -31.91
N GLN A 182 -32.64 1.38 -32.59
CA GLN A 182 -31.27 1.90 -32.50
C GLN A 182 -31.09 2.68 -31.19
N VAL A 183 -29.89 2.64 -30.62
CA VAL A 183 -29.55 3.43 -29.42
C VAL A 183 -29.45 4.91 -29.78
N ASP A 184 -30.32 5.73 -29.19
CA ASP A 184 -30.34 7.18 -29.39
C ASP A 184 -29.54 7.88 -28.29
N PHE A 185 -28.31 8.27 -28.59
CA PHE A 185 -27.42 9.00 -27.69
C PHE A 185 -27.93 10.40 -27.29
N SER A 186 -28.99 10.91 -27.94
CA SER A 186 -29.63 12.19 -27.57
C SER A 186 -30.73 12.04 -26.52
N ARG A 187 -31.14 10.81 -26.20
CA ARG A 187 -32.21 10.49 -25.25
C ARG A 187 -31.66 10.30 -23.84
N SER A 188 -31.93 11.23 -22.90
CA SER A 188 -31.61 11.01 -21.49
C SER A 188 -32.64 10.06 -20.86
N SER A 189 -32.26 8.82 -20.57
CA SER A 189 -33.16 7.84 -19.96
C SER A 189 -32.96 7.82 -18.43
N LEU A 190 -33.63 8.71 -17.71
CA LEU A 190 -33.74 8.63 -16.23
C LEU A 190 -34.64 7.48 -15.76
N GLU A 191 -35.34 6.79 -16.67
CA GLU A 191 -36.35 5.77 -16.38
C GLU A 191 -35.79 4.50 -15.71
N ARG A 192 -34.48 4.24 -15.81
CA ARG A 192 -33.82 3.03 -15.26
C ARG A 192 -32.86 3.33 -14.09
N ASN A 193 -32.91 4.55 -13.55
CA ASN A 193 -32.00 4.97 -12.48
C ASN A 193 -32.60 4.62 -11.12
N PHE A 194 -31.74 4.29 -10.16
CA PHE A 194 -32.13 4.08 -8.76
C PHE A 194 -31.99 5.39 -7.97
N ILE A 195 -32.86 5.60 -6.98
CA ILE A 195 -32.82 6.76 -6.09
C ILE A 195 -32.88 6.32 -4.62
N THR A 196 -32.09 6.98 -3.77
CA THR A 196 -32.06 6.71 -2.34
C THR A 196 -33.29 7.31 -1.65
N PRO A 197 -33.74 6.78 -0.49
CA PRO A 197 -34.86 7.33 0.25
C PRO A 197 -34.68 8.82 0.59
N VAL A 198 -33.46 9.22 0.94
CA VAL A 198 -33.13 10.62 1.28
C VAL A 198 -33.29 11.53 0.06
N ARG A 199 -32.78 11.14 -1.11
CA ARG A 199 -32.98 11.89 -2.36
C ARG A 199 -34.44 11.86 -2.81
N ALA A 200 -35.16 10.74 -2.65
CA ALA A 200 -36.58 10.66 -2.97
C ALA A 200 -37.42 11.65 -2.13
N MET A 201 -37.12 11.77 -0.84
CA MET A 201 -37.78 12.72 0.05
C MET A 201 -37.38 14.18 -0.23
N SER A 202 -36.12 14.42 -0.58
CA SER A 202 -35.59 15.76 -0.89
C SER A 202 -36.06 16.27 -2.26
N ASP A 203 -35.86 15.46 -3.30
CA ASP A 203 -36.02 15.86 -4.70
C ASP A 203 -37.50 15.80 -5.13
N PHE A 204 -38.31 14.94 -4.51
CA PHE A 204 -39.74 14.76 -4.82
C PHE A 204 -40.68 15.13 -3.66
N LEU A 205 -40.15 15.68 -2.56
CA LEU A 205 -40.90 16.12 -1.37
C LEU A 205 -41.82 15.04 -0.76
N LEU A 206 -41.47 13.77 -0.94
CA LEU A 206 -42.19 12.63 -0.40
C LEU A 206 -41.91 12.44 1.09
N LYS A 207 -42.86 11.86 1.82
CA LYS A 207 -42.67 11.45 3.22
C LYS A 207 -42.11 10.03 3.29
N PRO A 208 -41.49 9.63 4.42
CA PRO A 208 -41.04 8.24 4.62
C PRO A 208 -42.17 7.22 4.40
N SER A 209 -43.39 7.54 4.86
CA SER A 209 -44.60 6.71 4.69
C SER A 209 -44.96 6.48 3.22
N ASP A 210 -44.67 7.45 2.34
CA ASP A 210 -45.05 7.37 0.91
C ASP A 210 -44.14 6.40 0.14
N LEU A 211 -42.96 6.10 0.70
CA LEU A 211 -41.96 5.19 0.13
C LEU A 211 -42.12 3.74 0.63
N GLU A 212 -42.90 3.51 1.69
CA GLU A 212 -43.00 2.18 2.32
C GLU A 212 -43.59 1.11 1.41
N GLY A 213 -44.53 1.49 0.53
CA GLY A 213 -45.22 0.62 -0.41
C GLY A 213 -44.59 0.50 -1.81
N LEU A 214 -43.44 1.17 -2.06
CA LEU A 214 -42.74 1.07 -3.34
C LEU A 214 -41.79 -0.14 -3.37
N PRO A 215 -41.55 -0.76 -4.54
CA PRO A 215 -40.58 -1.84 -4.68
C PRO A 215 -39.18 -1.40 -4.21
N LYS A 216 -38.63 -2.13 -3.23
CA LYS A 216 -37.33 -1.86 -2.61
C LYS A 216 -36.28 -2.80 -3.19
N THR A 217 -35.16 -2.26 -3.65
CA THR A 217 -33.99 -3.05 -4.07
C THR A 217 -32.80 -2.69 -3.16
N LYS A 218 -32.06 -3.67 -2.67
CA LYS A 218 -30.83 -3.42 -1.92
C LYS A 218 -29.65 -3.26 -2.89
N ARG A 219 -28.86 -2.22 -2.72
CA ARG A 219 -27.64 -1.94 -3.50
C ARG A 219 -26.47 -1.64 -2.56
N ARG A 220 -25.24 -1.93 -2.98
CA ARG A 220 -24.03 -1.65 -2.18
C ARG A 220 -24.00 -0.17 -1.77
N SER A 221 -23.59 0.12 -0.54
CA SER A 221 -23.42 1.52 -0.09
C SER A 221 -22.30 2.20 -0.88
N PRO A 222 -22.40 3.51 -1.17
CA PRO A 222 -21.30 4.31 -1.71
C PRO A 222 -20.07 4.36 -0.80
N TYR A 223 -20.23 3.99 0.47
CA TYR A 223 -19.15 3.88 1.44
C TYR A 223 -18.82 2.40 1.66
N GLU A 224 -17.56 2.06 1.46
CA GLU A 224 -17.08 0.67 1.36
C GLU A 224 -17.32 -0.17 2.64
N GLN A 225 -17.49 0.51 3.77
CA GLN A 225 -17.72 -0.07 5.11
C GLN A 225 -19.20 -0.10 5.54
N GLU A 226 -20.13 0.39 4.72
CA GLU A 226 -21.54 0.47 5.09
C GLU A 226 -22.40 -0.65 4.47
N PRO A 227 -23.43 -1.13 5.18
CA PRO A 227 -24.31 -2.18 4.68
C PRO A 227 -25.07 -1.73 3.42
N PRO A 228 -25.53 -2.67 2.57
CA PRO A 228 -26.28 -2.34 1.37
C PRO A 228 -27.45 -1.39 1.64
N ILE A 229 -27.43 -0.22 1.01
CA ILE A 229 -28.48 0.79 1.09
C ILE A 229 -29.72 0.34 0.32
N THR A 230 -30.89 0.68 0.85
CA THR A 230 -32.16 0.46 0.15
C THR A 230 -32.38 1.58 -0.85
N VAL A 231 -32.65 1.24 -2.11
CA VAL A 231 -32.95 2.18 -3.19
C VAL A 231 -34.27 1.81 -3.86
N TYR A 232 -34.89 2.80 -4.49
CA TYR A 232 -36.16 2.68 -5.21
C TYR A 232 -35.93 2.98 -6.69
N TRP A 233 -36.74 2.42 -7.58
CA TRP A 233 -36.75 2.84 -8.97
C TRP A 233 -37.21 4.30 -9.07
N ARG A 234 -36.42 5.15 -9.72
CA ARG A 234 -36.75 6.56 -9.87
C ARG A 234 -38.12 6.75 -10.54
N LYS A 235 -38.46 5.90 -11.52
CA LYS A 235 -39.78 5.88 -12.18
C LYS A 235 -40.93 5.67 -11.20
N ASP A 236 -40.79 4.75 -10.25
CA ASP A 236 -41.83 4.43 -9.27
C ASP A 236 -41.98 5.54 -8.23
N VAL A 237 -40.86 6.15 -7.85
CA VAL A 237 -40.84 7.35 -6.99
C VAL A 237 -41.48 8.55 -7.69
N GLU A 238 -41.20 8.75 -8.98
CA GLU A 238 -41.82 9.80 -9.80
C GLU A 238 -43.33 9.60 -9.96
N ALA A 239 -43.77 8.35 -10.22
CA ALA A 239 -45.19 8.01 -10.26
C ALA A 239 -45.88 8.26 -8.92
N LYS A 240 -45.23 7.89 -7.80
CA LYS A 240 -45.75 8.13 -6.45
C LYS A 240 -45.80 9.61 -6.11
N ALA A 241 -44.81 10.39 -6.53
CA ALA A 241 -44.82 11.84 -6.37
C ALA A 241 -45.96 12.49 -7.16
N ILE A 242 -46.25 12.01 -8.37
CA ILE A 242 -47.41 12.49 -9.15
C ILE A 242 -48.73 12.09 -8.48
N GLU A 243 -48.82 10.91 -7.86
CA GLU A 243 -50.00 10.51 -7.07
C GLU A 243 -50.22 11.42 -5.85
N VAL A 244 -49.15 11.73 -5.10
CA VAL A 244 -49.22 12.56 -3.89
C VAL A 244 -49.51 14.03 -4.21
N TRP A 245 -48.91 14.57 -5.27
CA TRP A 245 -49.02 15.99 -5.64
C TRP A 245 -50.06 16.25 -6.75
N GLY A 246 -50.71 15.21 -7.26
CA GLY A 246 -51.76 15.23 -8.27
C GLY A 246 -51.28 15.50 -9.71
N SER A 247 -50.19 16.25 -9.90
CA SER A 247 -49.59 16.49 -11.21
C SER A 247 -48.10 16.84 -11.08
N ARG A 248 -47.33 16.60 -12.16
CA ARG A 248 -45.91 16.98 -12.23
C ARG A 248 -45.71 18.50 -12.07
N GLU A 249 -46.67 19.28 -12.54
CA GLU A 249 -46.67 20.74 -12.46
C GLU A 249 -46.82 21.24 -11.01
N ASN A 250 -47.69 20.60 -10.23
CA ASN A 250 -47.89 20.93 -8.81
C ASN A 250 -46.66 20.59 -7.95
N LEU A 251 -46.04 19.43 -8.21
CA LEU A 251 -44.78 19.06 -7.57
C LEU A 251 -43.69 20.11 -7.86
N LEU A 252 -43.50 20.47 -9.14
CA LEU A 252 -42.52 21.48 -9.53
C LEU A 252 -42.83 22.84 -8.89
N LYS A 253 -44.11 23.21 -8.79
CA LYS A 253 -44.55 24.45 -8.14
C LYS A 253 -44.22 24.46 -6.64
N GLU A 254 -44.38 23.33 -5.95
CA GLU A 254 -44.09 23.23 -4.51
C GLU A 254 -42.58 23.10 -4.24
N CYS A 255 -41.82 22.38 -5.08
CA CYS A 255 -40.36 22.39 -5.07
C CYS A 255 -39.83 23.80 -5.29
N LEU A 256 -40.33 24.50 -6.30
CA LEU A 256 -39.98 25.89 -6.60
C LEU A 256 -40.37 26.83 -5.44
N LYS A 257 -41.51 26.60 -4.77
CA LYS A 257 -41.93 27.40 -3.60
C LYS A 257 -41.01 27.19 -2.40
N ARG A 258 -40.62 25.95 -2.08
CA ARG A 258 -39.61 25.64 -1.04
C ARG A 258 -38.24 26.19 -1.39
N GLU A 259 -37.86 26.12 -2.68
CA GLU A 259 -36.59 26.68 -3.17
C GLU A 259 -36.63 28.22 -3.15
N ILE A 260 -37.77 28.84 -3.44
CA ILE A 260 -38.02 30.28 -3.29
C ILE A 260 -38.02 30.68 -1.82
N GLU A 261 -38.59 29.90 -0.89
CA GLU A 261 -38.52 30.17 0.56
C GLU A 261 -37.09 30.06 1.09
N LYS A 262 -36.34 29.04 0.66
CA LYS A 262 -34.92 28.86 0.96
C LYS A 262 -34.08 30.00 0.37
N LYS A 263 -34.39 30.41 -0.87
CA LYS A 263 -33.80 31.59 -1.53
C LYS A 263 -34.25 32.90 -0.88
N ARG A 264 -35.46 33.02 -0.31
CA ARG A 264 -35.99 34.20 0.40
C ARG A 264 -35.33 34.36 1.78
N HIS A 265 -35.05 33.24 2.43
CA HIS A 265 -34.21 33.17 3.64
C HIS A 265 -32.76 33.60 3.33
N GLN A 266 -32.22 33.23 2.16
CA GLN A 266 -30.92 33.69 1.67
C GLN A 266 -30.92 35.13 1.10
N GLN A 267 -32.03 35.62 0.53
CA GLN A 267 -32.19 36.93 -0.13
C GLN A 267 -32.49 38.09 0.81
N ASN A 268 -32.78 37.84 2.10
CA ASN A 268 -32.69 38.88 3.14
C ASN A 268 -31.24 39.34 3.38
N ILE A 269 -30.27 38.74 2.69
CA ILE A 269 -28.88 39.20 2.58
C ILE A 269 -28.63 39.61 1.12
N PHE A 270 -28.93 40.88 0.79
CA PHE A 270 -28.35 41.64 -0.34
C PHE A 270 -28.66 41.22 -1.80
N THR A 271 -29.86 41.55 -2.30
CA THR A 271 -30.15 41.67 -3.75
C THR A 271 -30.85 43.02 -3.94
N VAL A 272 -30.36 44.01 -4.70
CA VAL A 272 -30.96 44.40 -6.00
C VAL A 272 -30.11 45.46 -6.76
N LYS A 273 -29.20 46.21 -6.12
CA LYS A 273 -28.56 47.39 -6.78
C LYS A 273 -27.47 47.11 -7.83
N ARG A 274 -27.03 45.86 -7.98
CA ARG A 274 -25.90 45.42 -8.84
C ARG A 274 -26.19 45.18 -10.33
N ARG A 275 -27.14 44.27 -10.54
CA ARG A 275 -27.33 43.48 -11.77
C ARG A 275 -27.95 44.23 -12.94
N LEU A 276 -28.47 45.45 -12.74
CA LEU A 276 -28.76 46.34 -13.86
C LEU A 276 -27.49 46.79 -14.61
N ARG A 277 -26.29 46.51 -14.08
CA ARG A 277 -25.02 46.78 -14.76
C ARG A 277 -24.57 45.67 -15.71
N ASP A 278 -25.20 44.50 -15.64
CA ASP A 278 -24.96 43.45 -16.64
C ASP A 278 -25.47 43.87 -18.03
N TYR A 279 -26.38 44.85 -18.12
CA TYR A 279 -27.09 45.11 -19.39
C TYR A 279 -26.33 45.90 -20.48
N ARG A 280 -25.13 46.46 -20.22
CA ARG A 280 -24.47 47.38 -21.18
C ARG A 280 -23.15 46.93 -21.81
N ARG A 281 -22.62 45.75 -21.53
CA ARG A 281 -21.38 45.29 -22.19
C ARG A 281 -21.40 43.84 -22.67
N GLU A 282 -22.59 43.39 -23.04
CA GLU A 282 -22.84 42.28 -23.96
C GLU A 282 -22.48 42.59 -25.43
N ILE A 283 -21.81 43.72 -25.74
CA ILE A 283 -21.53 44.11 -27.14
C ILE A 283 -20.03 44.44 -27.30
N GLY A 284 -19.29 43.48 -27.86
CA GLY A 284 -17.92 43.63 -28.38
C GLY A 284 -16.83 43.36 -27.32
N SER A 285 -15.87 42.46 -27.50
CA SER A 285 -15.17 42.12 -28.74
C SER A 285 -14.11 41.04 -28.46
N ARG A 286 -14.16 39.93 -29.22
CA ARG A 286 -13.05 39.15 -29.79
C ARG A 286 -12.01 38.46 -28.88
N THR A 287 -11.96 37.12 -29.01
CA THR A 287 -10.81 36.22 -29.23
C THR A 287 -9.40 36.59 -28.71
N ASN A 288 -8.71 35.56 -28.19
CA ASN A 288 -7.28 35.45 -27.80
C ASN A 288 -7.05 35.80 -26.31
N VAL A 289 -6.24 35.14 -25.46
CA VAL A 289 -5.06 34.25 -25.54
C VAL A 289 -5.01 33.40 -24.26
N VAL A 290 -4.42 32.20 -24.32
CA VAL A 290 -3.90 31.44 -23.16
C VAL A 290 -2.71 32.21 -22.57
N ASP A 291 -2.87 32.87 -21.42
CA ASP A 291 -1.72 33.50 -20.74
C ASP A 291 -1.39 32.77 -19.44
N SER A 292 -0.21 32.13 -19.46
CA SER A 292 0.60 31.81 -18.29
C SER A 292 0.71 33.02 -17.36
N GLU A 293 0.43 32.85 -16.05
CA GLU A 293 0.73 33.89 -15.07
C GLU A 293 2.21 34.29 -15.15
N PRO A 294 2.56 35.60 -15.22
CA PRO A 294 3.94 36.04 -15.38
C PRO A 294 4.73 35.95 -14.07
N GLY A 295 4.87 34.75 -13.49
CA GLY A 295 5.78 34.42 -12.37
C GLY A 295 6.00 35.53 -11.33
N LEU A 296 7.26 35.82 -11.04
CA LEU A 296 7.67 36.83 -10.05
C LEU A 296 7.23 38.27 -10.38
N PHE A 297 6.93 38.55 -11.66
CA PHE A 297 6.48 39.86 -12.14
C PHE A 297 4.94 39.99 -12.19
N GLY A 298 4.22 38.93 -11.79
CA GLY A 298 2.78 38.92 -11.64
C GLY A 298 2.30 39.76 -10.46
N LYS A 299 0.97 39.85 -10.29
CA LYS A 299 0.35 40.68 -9.25
C LYS A 299 0.82 40.26 -7.85
N SER A 300 0.88 38.96 -7.58
CA SER A 300 1.32 38.41 -6.29
C SER A 300 2.82 38.56 -6.06
N GLY A 301 3.65 38.33 -7.10
CA GLY A 301 5.11 38.49 -7.00
C GLY A 301 5.54 39.94 -6.75
N LYS A 302 4.84 40.93 -7.32
CA LYS A 302 5.10 42.36 -7.05
C LYS A 302 4.83 42.74 -5.60
N VAL A 303 3.81 42.16 -4.97
CA VAL A 303 3.50 42.41 -3.55
C VAL A 303 4.62 41.88 -2.68
N VAL A 304 5.08 40.64 -2.92
CA VAL A 304 6.17 40.00 -2.16
C VAL A 304 7.49 40.77 -2.34
N LEU A 305 7.86 41.16 -3.56
CA LEU A 305 9.09 41.93 -3.82
C LEU A 305 9.09 43.31 -3.15
N THR A 306 7.92 43.97 -3.09
CA THR A 306 7.79 45.26 -2.41
C THR A 306 7.97 45.10 -0.90
N ALA A 307 7.44 44.03 -0.32
CA ALA A 307 7.60 43.72 1.09
C ALA A 307 9.06 43.42 1.46
N ILE A 308 9.80 42.66 0.63
CA ILE A 308 11.22 42.33 0.88
C ILE A 308 12.05 43.60 1.06
N ALA A 309 11.89 44.58 0.18
CA ALA A 309 12.70 45.80 0.21
C ALA A 309 12.42 46.65 1.46
N ILE A 310 11.15 46.74 1.86
CA ILE A 310 10.72 47.56 3.02
C ILE A 310 11.10 46.86 4.33
N ASN A 311 10.84 45.56 4.47
CA ASN A 311 11.11 44.81 5.69
C ASN A 311 12.61 44.62 5.95
N ALA A 312 13.42 44.45 4.89
CA ALA A 312 14.88 44.44 5.02
C ALA A 312 15.42 45.79 5.53
N THR A 313 14.85 46.90 5.04
CA THR A 313 15.24 48.24 5.46
C THR A 313 14.87 48.49 6.93
N ASN A 314 13.66 48.11 7.34
CA ASN A 314 13.22 48.23 8.73
C ASN A 314 14.03 47.34 9.67
N CYS A 315 14.36 46.11 9.26
CA CYS A 315 15.23 45.21 10.02
C CYS A 315 16.59 45.86 10.32
N LEU A 316 17.21 46.51 9.33
CA LEU A 316 18.51 47.18 9.52
C LEU A 316 18.43 48.33 10.52
N PHE A 317 17.40 49.18 10.42
CA PHE A 317 17.24 50.31 11.33
C PHE A 317 16.86 49.85 12.76
N LYS A 318 15.96 48.87 12.90
CA LYS A 318 15.58 48.28 14.21
C LYS A 318 16.78 47.60 14.88
N PHE A 319 17.62 46.89 14.12
CA PHE A 319 18.84 46.28 14.63
C PHE A 319 19.84 47.32 15.18
N GLY A 320 20.03 48.43 14.47
CA GLY A 320 20.84 49.54 14.95
C GLY A 320 20.28 50.18 16.22
N ALA A 321 18.95 50.35 16.30
CA ALA A 321 18.27 50.85 17.49
C ALA A 321 18.44 49.92 18.69
N TRP A 322 18.36 48.61 18.47
CA TRP A 322 18.56 47.61 19.51
C TRP A 322 20.00 47.66 20.06
N LEU A 323 21.01 47.67 19.20
CA LEU A 323 22.41 47.74 19.62
C LEU A 323 22.73 48.98 20.46
N TYR A 324 22.04 50.09 20.20
CA TYR A 324 22.21 51.33 20.94
C TYR A 324 21.45 51.36 22.28
N THR A 325 20.31 50.68 22.38
CA THR A 325 19.38 50.80 23.52
C THR A 325 19.43 49.63 24.50
N GLY A 326 19.88 48.45 24.04
CA GLY A 326 19.83 47.21 24.82
C GLY A 326 18.41 46.65 25.06
N SER A 327 17.36 47.26 24.50
CA SER A 327 15.96 46.89 24.79
C SER A 327 15.58 45.49 24.29
N HIS A 328 14.92 44.72 25.16
CA HIS A 328 14.37 43.41 24.84
C HIS A 328 13.17 43.48 23.88
N SER A 329 12.28 44.49 24.00
CA SER A 329 11.20 44.68 23.02
C SER A 329 11.74 45.09 21.66
N MET A 330 12.77 45.94 21.61
CA MET A 330 13.42 46.33 20.35
C MET A 330 14.12 45.14 19.67
N PHE A 331 14.71 44.24 20.47
CA PHE A 331 15.26 42.99 19.96
C PHE A 331 14.17 42.10 19.33
N ALA A 332 13.05 41.90 20.03
CA ALA A 332 11.94 41.10 19.50
C ALA A 332 11.40 41.66 18.18
N GLU A 333 11.26 42.98 18.07
CA GLU A 333 10.88 43.67 16.83
C GLU A 333 11.90 43.52 15.70
N THR A 334 13.20 43.49 16.05
CA THR A 334 14.26 43.26 15.07
C THR A 334 14.22 41.83 14.54
N ILE A 335 14.04 40.85 15.42
CA ILE A 335 13.91 39.44 15.03
C ILE A 335 12.64 39.20 14.23
N HIS A 336 11.54 39.88 14.55
CA HIS A 336 10.31 39.88 13.75
C HIS A 336 10.59 40.34 12.32
N SER A 337 11.14 41.54 12.12
CA SER A 337 11.43 42.06 10.78
C SER A 337 12.48 41.24 10.02
N LEU A 338 13.42 40.60 10.74
CA LEU A 338 14.37 39.66 10.15
C LEU A 338 13.67 38.37 9.67
N ALA A 339 12.79 37.80 10.49
CA ALA A 339 12.00 36.62 10.12
C ALA A 339 11.15 36.91 8.88
N ASP A 340 10.43 38.03 8.85
CA ASP A 340 9.62 38.45 7.70
C ASP A 340 10.45 38.59 6.43
N THR A 341 11.64 39.20 6.52
CA THR A 341 12.53 39.38 5.37
C THR A 341 12.99 38.03 4.80
N ILE A 342 13.40 37.09 5.67
CA ILE A 342 13.81 35.74 5.27
C ILE A 342 12.63 34.98 4.66
N ASN A 343 11.45 35.09 5.27
CA ASN A 343 10.24 34.42 4.80
C ASN A 343 9.80 34.92 3.44
N GLN A 344 9.85 36.22 3.20
CA GLN A 344 9.45 36.80 1.92
C GLN A 344 10.40 36.38 0.79
N LEU A 345 11.69 36.14 1.09
CA LEU A 345 12.62 35.49 0.15
C LEU A 345 12.23 34.05 -0.17
N ILE A 346 11.81 33.27 0.84
CA ILE A 346 11.30 31.90 0.67
C ILE A 346 10.03 31.89 -0.18
N LEU A 347 9.11 32.82 0.05
CA LEU A 347 7.88 32.98 -0.75
C LEU A 347 8.19 33.38 -2.19
N ALA A 348 9.16 34.29 -2.42
CA ALA A 348 9.60 34.66 -3.76
C ALA A 348 10.16 33.47 -4.53
N TYR A 349 10.95 32.61 -3.88
CA TYR A 349 11.40 31.33 -4.45
C TYR A 349 10.23 30.40 -4.77
N GLY A 350 9.26 30.27 -3.86
CA GLY A 350 8.06 29.46 -4.07
C GLY A 350 7.22 29.91 -5.27
N ILE A 351 7.03 31.22 -5.44
CA ILE A 351 6.32 31.80 -6.60
C ILE A 351 7.09 31.48 -7.88
N HIS A 352 8.41 31.69 -7.90
CA HIS A 352 9.23 31.37 -9.07
C HIS A 352 9.11 29.90 -9.47
N LYS A 353 9.33 28.99 -8.50
CA LYS A 353 9.30 27.54 -8.74
C LYS A 353 7.90 27.04 -9.11
N SER A 354 6.84 27.66 -8.60
CA SER A 354 5.46 27.26 -8.90
C SER A 354 5.01 27.48 -10.33
N THR A 355 5.71 28.34 -11.08
CA THR A 355 5.44 28.57 -12.51
C THR A 355 6.08 27.57 -13.44
N GLN A 356 6.89 26.64 -12.90
CA GLN A 356 7.48 25.57 -13.68
C GLN A 356 6.42 24.56 -14.14
N SER A 357 6.42 24.25 -15.44
CA SER A 357 5.59 23.22 -16.05
C SER A 357 5.92 21.82 -15.53
N ALA A 358 4.98 20.88 -15.72
CA ALA A 358 5.19 19.48 -15.40
C ALA A 358 6.43 18.89 -16.10
N ASP A 359 7.14 18.03 -15.39
CA ASP A 359 8.25 17.21 -15.89
C ASP A 359 8.01 15.73 -15.49
N SER A 360 8.93 14.84 -15.85
CA SER A 360 8.82 13.40 -15.55
C SER A 360 8.71 13.11 -14.05
N ASP A 361 9.35 13.94 -13.23
CA ASP A 361 9.43 13.75 -11.78
C ASP A 361 8.21 14.36 -11.08
N HIS A 362 7.63 15.41 -11.66
CA HIS A 362 6.43 16.10 -11.20
C HIS A 362 5.40 16.20 -12.33
N PRO A 363 4.66 15.11 -12.64
CA PRO A 363 3.77 15.03 -13.80
C PRO A 363 2.57 16.00 -13.74
N TYR A 364 2.27 16.54 -12.56
CA TYR A 364 1.22 17.56 -12.35
C TYR A 364 1.76 19.01 -12.28
N GLY A 365 3.08 19.21 -12.43
CA GLY A 365 3.73 20.51 -12.32
C GLY A 365 3.98 20.95 -10.87
N TYR A 366 4.59 22.12 -10.71
CA TYR A 366 5.07 22.60 -9.41
C TYR A 366 4.09 23.58 -8.74
N ALA A 367 2.83 23.62 -9.15
CA ALA A 367 1.84 24.61 -8.66
C ALA A 367 1.71 24.64 -7.12
N ASN A 368 1.80 23.47 -6.48
CA ASN A 368 1.73 23.33 -5.02
C ASN A 368 2.93 23.95 -4.28
N MET A 369 4.00 24.34 -4.99
CA MET A 369 5.20 24.91 -4.38
C MET A 369 4.93 26.25 -3.66
N LYS A 370 3.90 27.01 -4.05
CA LYS A 370 3.46 28.21 -3.31
C LYS A 370 3.02 27.87 -1.87
N TYR A 371 2.31 26.75 -1.69
CA TYR A 371 1.86 26.27 -0.37
C TYR A 371 3.01 25.68 0.44
N VAL A 372 3.93 24.95 -0.21
CA VAL A 372 5.13 24.40 0.44
C VAL A 372 6.04 25.52 0.95
N SER A 373 6.34 26.54 0.15
CA SER A 373 7.13 27.69 0.58
C SER A 373 6.47 28.48 1.72
N SER A 374 5.13 28.61 1.67
CA SER A 374 4.35 29.31 2.68
C SER A 374 4.33 28.53 4.02
N LEU A 375 4.28 27.20 3.96
CA LEU A 375 4.43 26.34 5.14
C LEU A 375 5.83 26.42 5.76
N ILE A 376 6.88 26.38 4.94
CA ILE A 376 8.27 26.51 5.41
C ILE A 376 8.48 27.86 6.10
N SER A 377 7.93 28.94 5.53
CA SER A 377 7.91 30.27 6.15
C SER A 377 7.22 30.23 7.53
N GLY A 378 6.00 29.69 7.62
CA GLY A 378 5.27 29.60 8.90
C GLY A 378 6.03 28.85 10.00
N VAL A 379 6.71 27.76 9.66
CA VAL A 379 7.56 27.01 10.60
C VAL A 379 8.80 27.83 11.02
N GLY A 380 9.40 28.57 10.07
CA GLY A 380 10.52 29.48 10.33
C GLY A 380 10.17 30.57 11.34
N ILE A 381 9.02 31.24 11.19
CA ILE A 381 8.51 32.25 12.14
C ILE A 381 8.33 31.65 13.53
N PHE A 382 7.71 30.47 13.61
CA PHE A 382 7.42 29.84 14.88
C PHE A 382 8.70 29.45 15.63
N CYS A 383 9.66 28.82 14.95
CA CYS A 383 10.87 28.33 15.59
C CYS A 383 11.86 29.46 15.91
N VAL A 384 12.11 30.36 14.95
CA VAL A 384 13.14 31.40 15.08
C VAL A 384 12.53 32.67 15.68
N GLY A 385 11.42 33.15 15.14
CA GLY A 385 10.77 34.39 15.58
C GLY A 385 10.23 34.30 17.01
N THR A 386 9.32 33.37 17.27
CA THR A 386 8.76 33.18 18.62
C THR A 386 9.81 32.68 19.61
N GLY A 387 10.63 31.70 19.22
CA GLY A 387 11.64 31.11 20.10
C GLY A 387 12.65 32.12 20.65
N LEU A 388 13.23 32.96 19.78
CA LEU A 388 14.22 33.97 20.20
C LEU A 388 13.58 35.11 20.99
N SER A 389 12.37 35.54 20.63
CA SER A 389 11.62 36.57 21.36
C SER A 389 11.27 36.13 22.79
N PHE A 390 10.92 34.85 22.96
CA PHE A 390 10.70 34.26 24.29
C PHE A 390 12.00 34.14 25.09
N TYR A 391 13.08 33.68 24.45
CA TYR A 391 14.39 33.55 25.11
C TYR A 391 14.87 34.89 25.67
N HIS A 392 14.86 35.96 24.85
CA HIS A 392 15.28 37.28 25.31
C HIS A 392 14.31 37.90 26.33
N GLY A 393 13.01 37.65 26.21
CA GLY A 393 12.04 38.11 27.21
C GLY A 393 12.25 37.45 28.57
N ILE A 394 12.54 36.14 28.62
CA ILE A 394 12.85 35.42 29.86
C ILE A 394 14.19 35.90 30.44
N MET A 395 15.22 36.08 29.61
CA MET A 395 16.52 36.59 30.07
C MET A 395 16.39 37.99 30.67
N GLY A 396 15.59 38.88 30.09
CA GLY A 396 15.33 40.21 30.64
C GLY A 396 14.54 40.23 31.96
N LEU A 397 13.79 39.15 32.26
CA LEU A 397 13.14 38.97 33.56
C LEU A 397 14.09 38.38 34.62
N VAL A 398 15.04 37.54 34.19
CA VAL A 398 16.00 36.87 35.08
C VAL A 398 17.19 37.78 35.42
N ASP A 399 17.65 38.59 34.46
CA ASP A 399 18.79 39.50 34.59
C ASP A 399 18.45 40.90 34.04
N PRO A 400 17.77 41.75 34.84
CA PRO A 400 17.23 43.02 34.35
C PRO A 400 18.33 44.08 34.23
N HIS A 401 18.59 44.55 33.01
CA HIS A 401 19.56 45.60 32.73
C HIS A 401 18.88 46.97 32.56
N PRO A 402 19.52 48.08 32.99
CA PRO A 402 18.97 49.43 32.77
C PRO A 402 18.98 49.78 31.28
N LEU A 403 17.95 50.48 30.83
CA LEU A 403 17.80 50.93 29.44
C LEU A 403 18.55 52.25 29.22
N ASP A 404 19.29 52.34 28.11
CA ASP A 404 19.92 53.58 27.63
C ASP A 404 18.90 54.49 26.90
N ASP A 405 19.35 55.66 26.40
CA ASP A 405 18.47 56.68 25.80
C ASP A 405 17.60 56.11 24.65
N LEU A 406 16.28 56.14 24.86
CA LEU A 406 15.28 55.56 23.95
C LEU A 406 14.81 56.52 22.85
N TYR A 407 15.32 57.75 22.78
CA TYR A 407 14.86 58.74 21.79
C TYR A 407 14.93 58.22 20.35
N TRP A 408 16.07 57.66 19.96
CA TRP A 408 16.27 57.08 18.63
C TRP A 408 15.45 55.80 18.40
N ALA A 409 15.17 55.05 19.47
CA ALA A 409 14.33 53.86 19.46
C ALA A 409 12.90 54.19 19.00
N PHE A 410 12.28 55.21 19.60
CA PHE A 410 10.92 55.64 19.26
C PHE A 410 10.83 56.24 17.85
N PHE A 411 11.86 56.98 17.41
CA PHE A 411 11.90 57.52 16.06
C PHE A 411 11.91 56.40 15.00
N ILE A 412 12.71 55.35 15.23
CA ILE A 412 12.83 54.20 14.33
C ILE A 412 11.56 53.34 14.33
N LEU A 413 10.91 53.14 15.48
CA LEU A 413 9.61 52.46 15.53
C LEU A 413 8.52 53.27 14.82
N GLY A 414 8.50 54.60 14.95
CA GLY A 414 7.57 55.46 14.23
C GLY A 414 7.73 55.35 12.71
N GLY A 415 8.97 55.32 12.22
CA GLY A 415 9.26 55.08 10.79
C GLY A 415 8.87 53.67 10.32
N SER A 416 9.08 52.67 11.17
CA SER A 416 8.70 51.26 10.88
C SER A 416 7.18 51.11 10.78
N LEU A 417 6.42 51.73 11.69
CA LEU A 417 4.95 51.70 11.68
C LEU A 417 4.36 52.27 10.38
N VAL A 418 4.94 53.34 9.85
CA VAL A 418 4.48 53.97 8.60
C VAL A 418 4.80 53.08 7.39
N SER A 419 6.00 52.49 7.37
CA SER A 419 6.46 51.70 6.24
C SER A 419 5.81 50.31 6.18
N GLU A 420 5.69 49.60 7.32
CA GLU A 420 4.94 48.33 7.45
C GLU A 420 3.43 48.55 7.26
N GLY A 421 2.89 49.69 7.69
CA GLY A 421 1.52 50.09 7.39
C GLY A 421 1.26 50.26 5.89
N ALA A 422 2.25 50.73 5.13
CA ALA A 422 2.13 50.89 3.67
C ALA A 422 2.14 49.53 2.95
N THR A 423 2.99 48.58 3.34
CA THR A 423 3.01 47.22 2.76
C THR A 423 1.73 46.45 3.08
N LEU A 424 1.22 46.57 4.30
CA LEU A 424 -0.06 46.00 4.71
C LEU A 424 -1.23 46.47 3.82
N VAL A 425 -1.29 47.77 3.51
CA VAL A 425 -2.32 48.34 2.63
C VAL A 425 -2.21 47.76 1.21
N VAL A 426 -1.00 47.57 0.69
CA VAL A 426 -0.76 46.95 -0.62
C VAL A 426 -1.26 45.49 -0.62
N ALA A 427 -0.95 44.72 0.42
CA ALA A 427 -1.40 43.34 0.57
C ALA A 427 -2.95 43.25 0.67
N ILE A 428 -3.59 44.10 1.47
CA ILE A 428 -5.06 44.17 1.60
C ILE A 428 -5.72 44.46 0.25
N ASN A 429 -5.19 45.41 -0.52
CA ASN A 429 -5.75 45.78 -1.82
C ASN A 429 -5.62 44.64 -2.83
N SER A 430 -4.50 43.90 -2.81
CA SER A 430 -4.30 42.72 -3.65
C SER A 430 -5.31 41.61 -3.32
N CYS A 431 -5.42 41.21 -2.04
CA CYS A 431 -6.38 40.19 -1.60
C CYS A 431 -7.84 40.60 -1.88
N ARG A 432 -8.20 41.88 -1.72
CA ARG A 432 -9.54 42.38 -2.10
C ARG A 432 -9.79 42.29 -3.60
N SER A 433 -8.78 42.51 -4.42
CA SER A 433 -8.89 42.34 -5.87
C SER A 433 -9.04 40.87 -6.25
N GLY A 434 -8.28 39.96 -5.63
CA GLY A 434 -8.38 38.51 -5.83
C GLY A 434 -9.73 37.94 -5.40
N ALA A 435 -10.23 38.33 -4.22
CA ALA A 435 -11.53 37.93 -3.72
C ALA A 435 -12.69 38.34 -4.66
N LYS A 436 -12.62 39.56 -5.23
CA LYS A 436 -13.60 40.03 -6.23
C LYS A 436 -13.55 39.24 -7.53
N ALA A 437 -12.37 38.81 -7.98
CA ALA A 437 -12.22 38.01 -9.19
C ALA A 437 -12.86 36.62 -9.06
N LEU A 438 -12.78 36.01 -7.88
CA LEU A 438 -13.34 34.68 -7.58
C LEU A 438 -14.76 34.71 -7.00
N GLY A 439 -15.38 35.89 -6.88
CA GLY A 439 -16.72 36.03 -6.28
C GLY A 439 -16.81 35.59 -4.81
N MET A 440 -15.71 35.68 -4.07
CA MET A 440 -15.60 35.29 -2.66
C MET A 440 -15.62 36.52 -1.73
N THR A 441 -15.97 36.31 -0.45
CA THR A 441 -15.76 37.34 0.56
C THR A 441 -14.28 37.47 0.88
N PHE A 442 -13.83 38.65 1.32
CA PHE A 442 -12.43 38.87 1.70
C PHE A 442 -11.97 37.91 2.81
N LYS A 443 -12.83 37.67 3.81
CA LYS A 443 -12.57 36.72 4.89
C LYS A 443 -12.38 35.31 4.36
N ASP A 444 -13.28 34.85 3.49
CA ASP A 444 -13.20 33.51 2.92
C ASP A 444 -11.97 33.33 2.04
N TYR A 445 -11.58 34.36 1.29
CA TYR A 445 -10.38 34.34 0.44
C TYR A 445 -9.10 34.16 1.27
N VAL A 446 -8.99 34.87 2.40
CA VAL A 446 -7.83 34.80 3.31
C VAL A 446 -7.82 33.48 4.08
N VAL A 447 -8.93 33.09 4.71
CA VAL A 447 -9.02 31.85 5.51
C VAL A 447 -8.83 30.61 4.64
N ARG A 448 -9.28 30.64 3.38
CA ARG A 448 -9.11 29.50 2.48
C ARG A 448 -7.70 29.39 1.90
N GLY A 449 -6.84 30.41 2.03
CA GLY A 449 -5.47 30.31 1.51
C GLY A 449 -5.40 30.32 -0.02
N GLN A 450 -6.28 31.04 -0.71
CA GLN A 450 -6.35 31.00 -2.19
C GLN A 450 -5.07 31.52 -2.86
N ASP A 451 -4.46 32.56 -2.29
CA ASP A 451 -3.09 32.98 -2.59
C ASP A 451 -2.26 32.89 -1.32
N PRO A 452 -1.57 31.75 -1.07
CA PRO A 452 -0.86 31.52 0.19
C PRO A 452 0.35 32.46 0.35
N CYS A 453 0.89 33.02 -0.73
CA CYS A 453 2.03 33.92 -0.66
C CYS A 453 1.59 35.32 -0.24
N VAL A 454 0.51 35.85 -0.82
CA VAL A 454 -0.02 37.17 -0.44
C VAL A 454 -0.70 37.12 0.94
N ASN A 455 -1.32 36.00 1.30
CA ASN A 455 -1.91 35.82 2.62
C ASN A 455 -0.87 35.84 3.75
N VAL A 456 0.32 35.27 3.55
CA VAL A 456 1.40 35.33 4.54
C VAL A 456 1.86 36.77 4.73
N VAL A 457 2.15 37.50 3.65
CA VAL A 457 2.55 38.92 3.71
C VAL A 457 1.48 39.76 4.43
N LEU A 458 0.19 39.52 4.14
CA LEU A 458 -0.92 40.20 4.82
C LEU A 458 -0.92 39.94 6.34
N THR A 459 -0.71 38.70 6.76
CA THR A 459 -0.75 38.32 8.18
C THR A 459 0.50 38.73 8.95
N GLU A 460 1.68 38.66 8.31
CA GLU A 460 2.96 39.12 8.85
C GLU A 460 2.95 40.64 9.04
N ASP A 461 2.64 41.41 7.98
CA ASP A 461 2.63 42.87 8.06
C ASP A 461 1.55 43.40 9.05
N ALA A 462 0.43 42.69 9.18
CA ALA A 462 -0.57 43.01 10.20
C ALA A 462 -0.05 42.75 11.63
N ALA A 463 0.74 41.70 11.81
CA ALA A 463 1.38 41.39 13.08
C ALA A 463 2.48 42.40 13.42
N ALA A 464 3.29 42.79 12.44
CA ALA A 464 4.37 43.77 12.59
C ALA A 464 3.84 45.14 13.03
N VAL A 465 2.78 45.65 12.40
CA VAL A 465 2.13 46.92 12.80
C VAL A 465 1.62 46.87 14.25
N LEU A 466 1.03 45.73 14.66
CA LEU A 466 0.54 45.56 16.03
C LEU A 466 1.69 45.39 17.03
N SER A 467 2.76 44.70 16.64
CA SER A 467 3.90 44.41 17.50
C SER A 467 4.76 45.66 17.73
N VAL A 468 4.95 46.51 16.71
CA VAL A 468 5.58 47.84 16.86
C VAL A 468 4.84 48.72 17.87
N ALA A 469 3.50 48.76 17.82
CA ALA A 469 2.70 49.53 18.76
C ALA A 469 2.81 48.99 20.21
N LEU A 470 2.84 47.66 20.34
CA LEU A 470 3.01 46.98 21.62
C LEU A 470 4.41 47.21 22.21
N ALA A 471 5.47 47.07 21.41
CA ALA A 471 6.86 47.32 21.80
C ALA A 471 7.08 48.78 22.23
N ALA A 472 6.54 49.74 21.46
CA ALA A 472 6.60 51.16 21.82
C ALA A 472 5.91 51.44 23.18
N THR A 473 4.77 50.81 23.43
CA THR A 473 4.04 50.96 24.69
C THR A 473 4.83 50.38 25.88
N CYS A 474 5.38 49.17 25.73
CA CYS A 474 6.17 48.49 26.76
C CYS A 474 7.49 49.21 27.09
N MET A 475 8.20 49.71 26.08
CA MET A 475 9.40 50.53 26.27
C MET A 475 9.05 51.89 26.92
N GLY A 476 7.94 52.51 26.52
CA GLY A 476 7.47 53.77 27.12
C GLY A 476 7.11 53.62 28.59
N LEU A 477 6.45 52.52 28.96
CA LEU A 477 6.17 52.17 30.34
C LEU A 477 7.44 51.90 31.15
N SER A 478 8.45 51.28 30.53
CA SER A 478 9.74 51.03 31.17
C SER A 478 10.51 52.33 31.45
N SER A 479 10.47 53.27 30.49
CA SER A 479 11.04 54.61 30.65
C SER A 479 10.32 55.44 31.72
N TYR A 480 8.98 55.37 31.77
CA TYR A 480 8.18 56.11 32.74
C TYR A 480 8.28 55.54 34.17
N SER A 481 8.30 54.20 34.30
CA SER A 481 8.37 53.53 35.61
C SER A 481 9.79 53.40 36.16
N GLY A 482 10.82 53.62 35.34
CA GLY A 482 12.22 53.38 35.68
C GLY A 482 12.58 51.90 35.87
N SER A 483 11.69 50.98 35.49
CA SER A 483 11.89 49.52 35.59
C SER A 483 12.05 48.89 34.21
N PRO A 484 13.02 47.99 33.98
CA PRO A 484 13.19 47.28 32.71
C PRO A 484 12.21 46.10 32.51
N ILE A 485 11.37 45.79 33.51
CA ILE A 485 10.45 44.64 33.47
C ILE A 485 9.38 44.76 32.37
N PRO A 486 8.70 45.92 32.17
CA PRO A 486 7.68 46.04 31.13
C PRO A 486 8.24 45.82 29.71
N ASP A 487 9.53 46.10 29.48
CA ASP A 487 10.24 45.86 28.23
C ASP A 487 10.49 44.36 27.99
N ALA A 488 10.91 43.62 29.03
CA ALA A 488 11.05 42.17 28.96
C ALA A 488 9.69 41.47 28.70
N VAL A 489 8.61 41.97 29.32
CA VAL A 489 7.23 41.51 29.06
C VAL A 489 6.80 41.84 27.63
N GLY A 490 7.19 43.00 27.10
CA GLY A 490 6.94 43.38 25.70
C GLY A 490 7.49 42.34 24.72
N SER A 491 8.72 41.87 24.92
CA SER A 491 9.33 40.78 24.13
C SER A 491 8.52 39.48 24.14
N LEU A 492 7.96 39.09 25.30
CA LEU A 492 7.11 37.89 25.42
C LEU A 492 5.78 38.06 24.68
N LEU A 493 5.15 39.23 24.79
CA LEU A 493 3.88 39.51 24.13
C LEU A 493 4.03 39.56 22.59
N VAL A 494 5.12 40.14 22.09
CA VAL A 494 5.48 40.09 20.65
C VAL A 494 5.71 38.64 20.21
N GLY A 495 6.42 37.83 20.99
CA GLY A 495 6.60 36.41 20.73
C GLY A 495 5.29 35.63 20.62
N CYS A 496 4.32 35.90 21.50
CA CYS A 496 2.98 35.28 21.47
C CYS A 496 2.22 35.63 20.18
N MET A 497 2.30 36.90 19.74
CA MET A 497 1.68 37.36 18.50
C MET A 497 2.25 36.61 17.28
N LEU A 498 3.59 36.52 17.19
CA LEU A 498 4.29 35.75 16.15
C LEU A 498 3.86 34.28 16.14
N GLY A 499 3.72 33.67 17.32
CA GLY A 499 3.31 32.27 17.44
C GLY A 499 1.88 32.02 16.95
N GLY A 500 0.97 32.95 17.22
CA GLY A 500 -0.42 32.89 16.74
C GLY A 500 -0.52 33.01 15.21
N VAL A 501 0.21 33.95 14.62
CA VAL A 501 0.27 34.16 13.17
C VAL A 501 0.89 32.97 12.46
N ALA A 502 2.03 32.47 12.96
CA ALA A 502 2.68 31.29 12.44
C ALA A 502 1.78 30.04 12.48
N SER A 503 1.04 29.85 13.59
CA SER A 503 0.08 28.75 13.71
C SER A 503 -1.05 28.83 12.69
N PHE A 504 -1.56 30.04 12.42
CA PHE A 504 -2.58 30.26 11.39
C PHE A 504 -2.03 29.98 9.98
N ILE A 505 -0.81 30.41 9.67
CA ILE A 505 -0.14 30.14 8.38
C ILE A 505 0.09 28.63 8.20
N ILE A 506 0.56 27.92 9.22
CA ILE A 506 0.79 26.47 9.18
C ILE A 506 -0.54 25.75 8.93
N TYR A 507 -1.59 26.06 9.70
CA TYR A 507 -2.89 25.40 9.58
C TYR A 507 -3.52 25.59 8.19
N THR A 508 -3.51 26.82 7.67
CA THR A 508 -4.13 27.14 6.38
C THR A 508 -3.42 26.46 5.19
N ASN A 509 -2.08 26.35 5.22
CA ASN A 509 -1.30 25.71 4.17
C ASN A 509 -1.31 24.17 4.23
N VAL A 510 -1.25 23.56 5.43
CA VAL A 510 -1.36 22.09 5.57
C VAL A 510 -2.70 21.62 5.01
N ALA A 511 -3.79 22.30 5.36
CA ALA A 511 -5.11 21.96 4.85
C ALA A 511 -5.26 22.15 3.33
N ALA A 512 -4.39 22.91 2.66
CA ALA A 512 -4.37 23.00 1.19
C ALA A 512 -3.54 21.88 0.56
N LEU A 513 -2.42 21.48 1.18
CA LEU A 513 -1.56 20.38 0.72
C LEU A 513 -2.20 19.00 0.86
N VAL A 514 -3.08 18.81 1.85
CA VAL A 514 -3.82 17.56 2.07
C VAL A 514 -4.94 17.34 1.02
N GLY A 515 -5.25 18.37 0.22
CA GLY A 515 -6.30 18.33 -0.79
C GLY A 515 -7.67 18.65 -0.19
N ARG A 516 -8.33 19.68 -0.74
CA ARG A 516 -9.69 20.08 -0.30
C ARG A 516 -10.71 19.69 -1.34
N SER A 517 -11.89 19.27 -0.87
CA SER A 517 -13.02 19.03 -1.75
C SER A 517 -13.45 20.32 -2.46
N ILE A 518 -13.82 20.21 -3.73
CA ILE A 518 -14.44 21.31 -4.47
C ILE A 518 -15.77 21.70 -3.83
N ARG A 519 -16.31 22.87 -4.16
CA ARG A 519 -17.63 23.28 -3.66
C ARG A 519 -18.67 22.21 -4.03
N GLN A 520 -19.50 21.83 -3.07
CA GLN A 520 -20.54 20.81 -3.26
C GLN A 520 -21.43 21.10 -4.48
N GLU A 521 -21.80 22.37 -4.68
CA GLU A 521 -22.58 22.83 -5.85
C GLU A 521 -21.89 22.55 -7.20
N ASN A 522 -20.56 22.63 -7.26
CA ASN A 522 -19.81 22.30 -8.47
C ASN A 522 -19.71 20.78 -8.65
N LEU A 523 -19.51 20.03 -7.56
CA LEU A 523 -19.52 18.56 -7.57
C LEU A 523 -20.86 18.02 -8.08
N ASP A 524 -21.98 18.55 -7.55
CA ASP A 524 -23.34 18.14 -7.92
C ASP A 524 -23.64 18.43 -9.39
N ARG A 525 -23.13 19.53 -9.95
CA ARG A 525 -23.26 19.87 -11.38
C ARG A 525 -22.50 18.91 -12.28
N ILE A 526 -21.29 18.50 -11.89
CA ILE A 526 -20.48 17.53 -12.64
C ILE A 526 -21.17 16.16 -12.59
N ASN A 527 -21.63 15.76 -11.40
CA ASN A 527 -22.36 14.51 -11.18
C ASN A 527 -23.65 14.42 -12.00
N ALA A 528 -24.43 15.49 -12.04
CA ALA A 528 -25.67 15.53 -12.82
C ALA A 528 -25.42 15.36 -14.33
N GLU A 529 -24.27 15.86 -14.84
CA GLU A 529 -23.90 15.64 -16.24
C GLU A 529 -23.55 14.18 -16.50
N LEU A 530 -22.84 13.55 -15.57
CA LEU A 530 -22.45 12.15 -15.67
C LEU A 530 -23.67 11.22 -15.56
N GLU A 531 -24.57 11.45 -14.60
CA GLU A 531 -25.85 10.72 -14.44
C GLU A 531 -26.80 10.86 -15.65
N SER A 532 -26.58 11.85 -16.53
CA SER A 532 -27.44 12.10 -17.70
C SER A 532 -27.11 11.24 -18.92
N ASP A 533 -25.96 10.55 -18.92
CA ASP A 533 -25.53 9.74 -20.06
C ASP A 533 -26.25 8.38 -20.10
N ILE A 534 -26.70 7.97 -21.30
CA ILE A 534 -27.50 6.75 -21.49
C ILE A 534 -26.75 5.46 -21.14
N MET A 535 -25.41 5.51 -21.17
CA MET A 535 -24.56 4.37 -20.82
C MET A 535 -24.44 4.16 -19.31
N ILE A 536 -24.81 5.15 -18.49
CA ILE A 536 -24.56 5.17 -17.05
C ILE A 536 -25.86 4.89 -16.30
N ARG A 537 -25.88 3.82 -15.51
CA ARG A 537 -26.99 3.46 -14.62
C ARG A 537 -26.90 4.20 -13.28
N ALA A 538 -25.68 4.34 -12.75
CA ALA A 538 -25.38 5.04 -11.51
C ALA A 538 -23.90 5.46 -11.44
N ILE A 539 -23.62 6.44 -10.59
CA ILE A 539 -22.26 6.89 -10.26
C ILE A 539 -21.98 6.63 -8.77
N HIS A 540 -20.75 6.22 -8.47
CA HIS A 540 -20.26 5.79 -7.17
C HIS A 540 -18.87 6.41 -6.89
N ASP A 541 -18.44 6.40 -5.61
CA ASP A 541 -17.15 6.93 -5.13
C ASP A 541 -16.69 8.25 -5.80
N VAL A 542 -17.57 9.26 -5.84
CA VAL A 542 -17.25 10.54 -6.47
C VAL A 542 -16.36 11.38 -5.57
N LYS A 543 -15.19 11.77 -6.09
CA LYS A 543 -14.24 12.67 -5.45
C LYS A 543 -13.89 13.82 -6.38
N GLY A 544 -14.09 15.05 -5.92
CA GLY A 544 -13.65 16.26 -6.62
C GLY A 544 -12.69 17.04 -5.74
N ILE A 545 -11.42 17.13 -6.10
CA ILE A 545 -10.38 17.79 -5.32
C ILE A 545 -9.93 19.05 -6.05
N ASP A 546 -9.88 20.17 -5.32
CA ASP A 546 -9.27 21.41 -5.75
C ASP A 546 -7.74 21.25 -5.65
N MET A 547 -7.06 21.31 -6.80
CA MET A 547 -5.60 21.20 -6.89
C MET A 547 -4.91 22.58 -6.84
N GLY A 548 -5.65 23.64 -6.48
CA GLY A 548 -5.18 25.00 -6.51
C GLY A 548 -5.20 25.60 -7.92
N ASN A 549 -5.12 26.93 -8.00
CA ASN A 549 -5.19 27.68 -9.25
C ASN A 549 -6.45 27.39 -10.11
N SER A 550 -7.59 27.09 -9.45
CA SER A 550 -8.86 26.74 -10.10
C SER A 550 -8.81 25.47 -10.97
N LEU A 551 -7.87 24.55 -10.69
CA LEU A 551 -7.80 23.25 -11.34
C LEU A 551 -8.48 22.19 -10.46
N VAL A 552 -9.31 21.36 -11.09
CA VAL A 552 -10.05 20.28 -10.43
C VAL A 552 -9.55 18.94 -10.93
N ARG A 553 -9.30 18.04 -9.98
CA ARG A 553 -9.21 16.60 -10.24
C ARG A 553 -10.54 15.96 -9.86
N TYR A 554 -11.17 15.29 -10.81
CA TYR A 554 -12.43 14.61 -10.63
C TYR A 554 -12.23 13.12 -10.84
N LYS A 555 -12.67 12.31 -9.87
CA LYS A 555 -12.68 10.86 -9.93
C LYS A 555 -14.09 10.35 -9.64
N ALA A 556 -14.57 9.37 -10.40
CA ALA A 556 -15.84 8.70 -10.14
C ALA A 556 -15.82 7.25 -10.65
N GLU A 557 -16.50 6.36 -9.94
CA GLU A 557 -16.82 5.00 -10.39
C GLU A 557 -18.21 4.99 -11.06
N MET A 558 -18.38 4.23 -12.14
CA MET A 558 -19.60 4.21 -12.94
C MET A 558 -20.13 2.79 -13.12
N ASP A 559 -21.43 2.61 -12.86
CA ASP A 559 -22.16 1.40 -13.21
C ASP A 559 -22.72 1.54 -14.63
N PHE A 560 -22.22 0.73 -15.57
CA PHE A 560 -22.62 0.77 -16.97
C PHE A 560 -23.92 -0.02 -17.24
N ASP A 561 -24.80 0.49 -18.11
CA ASP A 561 -25.92 -0.28 -18.63
C ASP A 561 -25.46 -1.28 -19.71
N GLY A 562 -25.06 -2.48 -19.27
CA GLY A 562 -24.63 -3.57 -20.14
C GLY A 562 -25.62 -3.93 -21.27
N ARG A 563 -26.92 -3.63 -21.12
CA ARG A 563 -27.90 -3.82 -22.21
C ARG A 563 -27.76 -2.76 -23.30
N GLU A 564 -27.53 -1.50 -22.94
CA GLU A 564 -27.30 -0.44 -23.92
C GLU A 564 -25.91 -0.61 -24.58
N LEU A 565 -24.89 -0.98 -23.82
CA LEU A 565 -23.57 -1.33 -24.35
C LEU A 565 -23.66 -2.48 -25.37
N THR A 566 -24.37 -3.56 -25.03
CA THR A 566 -24.58 -4.70 -25.94
C THR A 566 -25.41 -4.30 -27.17
N ARG A 567 -26.39 -3.39 -27.04
CA ARG A 567 -27.14 -2.88 -28.21
C ARG A 567 -26.24 -2.08 -29.14
N VAL A 568 -25.37 -1.21 -28.62
CA VAL A 568 -24.39 -0.49 -29.45
C VAL A 568 -23.43 -1.44 -30.14
N TYR A 569 -23.03 -2.52 -29.46
CA TYR A 569 -22.23 -3.57 -30.08
C TYR A 569 -22.99 -4.28 -31.22
N LEU A 570 -24.21 -4.75 -30.96
CA LEU A 570 -25.03 -5.46 -31.95
C LEU A 570 -25.44 -4.58 -33.13
N ASP A 571 -25.58 -3.26 -32.93
CA ASP A 571 -25.83 -2.30 -34.01
C ASP A 571 -24.64 -2.21 -34.99
N LYS A 572 -23.42 -2.55 -34.55
CA LYS A 572 -22.21 -2.61 -35.39
C LYS A 572 -22.03 -3.97 -36.09
N GLN A 573 -22.83 -5.00 -35.76
CA GLN A 573 -22.69 -6.36 -36.28
C GLN A 573 -23.80 -6.73 -37.28
N ASP A 574 -23.50 -7.63 -38.22
CA ASP A 574 -24.52 -8.25 -39.08
C ASP A 574 -25.13 -9.47 -38.39
N LEU A 575 -26.29 -9.26 -37.76
CA LEU A 575 -27.01 -10.32 -37.04
C LEU A 575 -27.40 -11.52 -37.90
N ASN A 576 -27.52 -11.38 -39.23
CA ASN A 576 -27.83 -12.52 -40.09
C ASN A 576 -26.61 -13.42 -40.26
N ILE A 577 -25.42 -12.83 -40.37
CA ILE A 577 -24.16 -13.57 -40.42
C ILE A 577 -23.93 -14.28 -39.08
N LEU A 578 -24.12 -13.58 -37.97
CA LEU A 578 -24.00 -14.18 -36.62
C LEU A 578 -25.00 -15.32 -36.41
N LEU A 579 -26.23 -15.18 -36.92
CA LEU A 579 -27.25 -16.23 -36.81
C LEU A 579 -26.89 -17.47 -37.64
N GLU A 580 -26.35 -17.29 -38.85
CA GLU A 580 -25.88 -18.41 -39.66
C GLU A 580 -24.64 -19.08 -39.02
N GLU A 581 -23.72 -18.30 -38.47
CA GLU A 581 -22.56 -18.81 -37.72
C GLU A 581 -23.03 -19.66 -36.52
N VAL A 582 -23.96 -19.16 -35.71
CA VAL A 582 -24.50 -19.90 -34.55
C VAL A 582 -25.24 -21.18 -34.96
N LYS A 583 -25.91 -21.21 -36.12
CA LYS A 583 -26.57 -22.42 -36.64
C LYS A 583 -25.59 -23.50 -37.09
N THR A 584 -24.34 -23.14 -37.38
CA THR A 584 -23.33 -24.11 -37.82
C THR A 584 -22.65 -24.84 -36.67
N PHE A 585 -22.87 -24.41 -35.42
CA PHE A 585 -22.22 -25.02 -34.25
C PHE A 585 -22.70 -26.45 -34.02
N GLN A 586 -21.76 -27.38 -33.98
CA GLN A 586 -22.02 -28.79 -33.68
C GLN A 586 -21.43 -29.21 -32.33
N THR A 587 -20.52 -28.39 -31.78
CA THR A 587 -19.80 -28.68 -30.54
C THR A 587 -19.90 -27.54 -29.54
N ILE A 588 -19.66 -27.84 -28.25
CA ILE A 588 -19.66 -26.85 -27.17
C ILE A 588 -18.47 -25.89 -27.32
N ASP A 589 -17.32 -26.40 -27.78
CA ASP A 589 -16.08 -25.62 -27.96
C ASP A 589 -16.25 -24.49 -28.99
N GLU A 590 -17.02 -24.72 -30.07
CA GLU A 590 -17.34 -23.70 -31.08
C GLU A 590 -18.21 -22.58 -30.51
N LEU A 591 -19.18 -22.94 -29.67
CA LEU A 591 -20.03 -21.97 -28.97
C LEU A 591 -19.22 -21.16 -27.95
N GLU A 592 -18.31 -21.80 -27.22
CA GLU A 592 -17.42 -21.13 -26.27
C GLU A 592 -16.49 -20.14 -26.98
N ALA A 593 -15.84 -20.54 -28.07
CA ALA A 593 -14.98 -19.67 -28.86
C ALA A 593 -15.73 -18.44 -29.42
N PHE A 594 -16.97 -18.63 -29.88
CA PHE A 594 -17.84 -17.54 -30.32
C PHE A 594 -18.15 -16.56 -29.18
N LEU A 595 -18.55 -17.08 -28.00
CA LEU A 595 -18.87 -16.24 -26.84
C LEU A 595 -17.65 -15.47 -26.31
N LEU A 596 -16.48 -16.09 -26.28
CA LEU A 596 -15.23 -15.43 -25.87
C LEU A 596 -14.86 -14.29 -26.82
N LYS A 597 -14.90 -14.54 -28.13
CA LYS A 597 -14.63 -13.53 -29.16
C LYS A 597 -15.58 -12.34 -29.06
N HIS A 598 -16.89 -12.58 -28.93
CA HIS A 598 -17.85 -11.48 -28.83
C HIS A 598 -17.81 -10.80 -27.45
N GLY A 599 -17.47 -11.52 -26.37
CA GLY A 599 -17.28 -10.99 -25.03
C GLY A 599 -16.13 -9.99 -24.94
N GLU A 600 -14.97 -10.31 -25.51
CA GLU A 600 -13.80 -9.43 -25.57
C GLU A 600 -14.12 -8.10 -26.28
N ASN A 601 -14.74 -8.17 -27.46
CA ASN A 601 -15.12 -6.99 -28.23
C ASN A 601 -16.15 -6.08 -27.52
N ILE A 602 -16.99 -6.63 -26.64
CA ILE A 602 -17.92 -5.83 -25.82
C ILE A 602 -17.15 -5.09 -24.72
N VAL A 603 -16.13 -5.71 -24.13
CA VAL A 603 -15.25 -5.06 -23.14
C VAL A 603 -14.43 -3.95 -23.79
N ASP A 604 -13.90 -4.15 -24.99
CA ASP A 604 -13.18 -3.10 -25.74
C ASP A 604 -14.07 -1.90 -26.06
N LEU A 605 -15.33 -2.15 -26.45
CA LEU A 605 -16.30 -1.08 -26.70
C LEU A 605 -16.59 -0.25 -25.44
N MET A 606 -16.58 -0.88 -24.26
CA MET A 606 -16.78 -0.19 -22.98
C MET A 606 -15.68 0.83 -22.72
N GLY A 607 -14.41 0.50 -23.01
CA GLY A 607 -13.29 1.43 -22.93
C GLY A 607 -13.52 2.67 -23.80
N GLY A 608 -13.97 2.47 -25.04
CA GLY A 608 -14.29 3.57 -25.95
C GLY A 608 -15.45 4.46 -25.49
N GLU A 609 -16.44 3.92 -24.77
CA GLU A 609 -17.52 4.73 -24.19
C GLU A 609 -17.05 5.56 -22.99
N ILE A 610 -16.10 5.08 -22.19
CA ILE A 610 -15.48 5.85 -21.10
C ILE A 610 -14.78 7.09 -21.67
N ASP A 611 -13.95 6.93 -22.71
CA ASP A 611 -13.25 8.03 -23.36
C ASP A 611 -14.22 9.10 -23.89
N ARG A 612 -15.34 8.67 -24.49
CA ARG A 612 -16.39 9.58 -24.98
C ARG A 612 -16.97 10.42 -23.84
N ILE A 613 -17.25 9.80 -22.70
CA ILE A 613 -17.85 10.45 -21.53
C ILE A 613 -16.84 11.42 -20.89
N GLU A 614 -15.58 11.04 -20.75
CA GLU A 614 -14.52 11.92 -20.23
C GLU A 614 -14.34 13.18 -21.08
N MET A 615 -14.27 13.02 -22.41
CA MET A 615 -14.16 14.16 -23.33
C MET A 615 -15.35 15.11 -23.22
N LYS A 616 -16.57 14.57 -23.06
CA LYS A 616 -17.79 15.36 -22.87
C LYS A 616 -17.73 16.17 -21.57
N LEU A 617 -17.27 15.57 -20.48
CA LEU A 617 -17.11 16.25 -19.19
C LEU A 617 -16.07 17.38 -19.26
N ARG A 618 -14.85 17.10 -19.76
CA ARG A 618 -13.77 18.11 -19.85
C ARG A 618 -14.15 19.30 -20.74
N LYS A 619 -14.94 19.06 -21.80
CA LYS A 619 -15.45 20.13 -22.67
C LYS A 619 -16.48 21.02 -21.97
N LYS A 620 -17.29 20.45 -21.07
CA LYS A 620 -18.35 21.18 -20.35
C LYS A 620 -17.85 21.87 -19.09
N PHE A 621 -16.84 21.31 -18.44
CA PHE A 621 -16.21 21.81 -17.23
C PHE A 621 -14.69 21.96 -17.46
N PRO A 622 -14.24 23.07 -18.09
CA PRO A 622 -12.82 23.30 -18.41
C PRO A 622 -11.91 23.35 -17.18
N GLU A 623 -12.47 23.57 -15.99
CA GLU A 623 -11.76 23.47 -14.71
C GLU A 623 -11.28 22.04 -14.39
N ILE A 624 -11.91 21.00 -14.97
CA ILE A 624 -11.49 19.61 -14.80
C ILE A 624 -10.27 19.35 -15.69
N ARG A 625 -9.09 19.33 -15.08
CA ARG A 625 -7.84 19.01 -15.78
C ARG A 625 -7.60 17.50 -15.84
N HIS A 626 -7.96 16.81 -14.76
CA HIS A 626 -7.82 15.36 -14.64
C HIS A 626 -9.18 14.78 -14.31
N CYS A 627 -9.65 13.88 -15.16
CA CYS A 627 -10.89 13.14 -15.01
C CYS A 627 -10.50 11.67 -15.06
N ASP A 628 -10.75 10.93 -13.98
CA ASP A 628 -10.47 9.50 -13.86
C ASP A 628 -11.82 8.80 -13.68
N LEU A 629 -12.35 8.16 -14.73
CA LEU A 629 -13.62 7.43 -14.67
C LEU A 629 -13.38 5.92 -14.66
N GLU A 630 -13.77 5.25 -13.57
CA GLU A 630 -13.54 3.81 -13.38
C GLU A 630 -14.86 3.03 -13.51
N ILE A 631 -14.79 1.77 -13.95
CA ILE A 631 -15.96 0.89 -13.98
C ILE A 631 -16.18 0.29 -12.59
N LEU A 632 -17.43 0.30 -12.12
CA LEU A 632 -17.80 -0.30 -10.84
C LEU A 632 -17.48 -1.80 -10.85
N LYS A 633 -16.56 -2.24 -9.98
CA LYS A 633 -16.23 -3.66 -9.80
C LYS A 633 -17.42 -4.41 -9.19
N SER A 634 -18.17 -5.12 -10.02
CA SER A 634 -19.24 -6.02 -9.58
C SER A 634 -18.63 -7.32 -9.02
N SER A 635 -18.51 -7.40 -7.70
CA SER A 635 -18.21 -8.64 -7.00
C SER A 635 -19.47 -9.29 -6.39
N SER A 636 -20.60 -9.41 -7.12
CA SER A 636 -21.79 -10.17 -6.65
C SER A 636 -23.04 -10.14 -7.58
N ILE A 637 -23.00 -10.63 -8.83
CA ILE A 637 -24.25 -10.80 -9.64
C ILE A 637 -24.33 -12.17 -10.35
N PHE A 638 -23.89 -13.24 -9.71
CA PHE A 638 -24.23 -14.61 -10.16
C PHE A 638 -24.81 -15.53 -9.06
N GLY A 639 -25.12 -14.97 -7.88
CA GLY A 639 -25.54 -15.77 -6.70
C GLY A 639 -27.04 -15.91 -6.44
N GLU A 640 -27.92 -15.14 -7.08
CA GLU A 640 -29.34 -15.08 -6.68
C GLU A 640 -30.32 -15.07 -7.86
N LEU A 641 -30.47 -16.21 -8.54
CA LEU A 641 -31.69 -16.54 -9.28
C LEU A 641 -31.99 -18.04 -9.12
N ARG A 642 -32.50 -18.42 -7.95
CA ARG A 642 -33.28 -19.66 -7.78
C ARG A 642 -34.51 -19.33 -6.94
N GLU A 643 -35.58 -18.99 -7.63
CA GLU A 643 -36.91 -18.87 -7.02
C GLU A 643 -37.56 -20.26 -6.86
N PRO A 644 -38.50 -20.41 -5.90
CA PRO A 644 -39.00 -21.69 -5.41
C PRO A 644 -40.30 -22.11 -6.11
N GLY A 645 -40.43 -23.39 -6.45
CA GLY A 645 -41.69 -23.96 -6.91
C GLY A 645 -41.57 -25.46 -7.20
N GLY A 646 -42.36 -26.27 -6.48
CA GLY A 646 -42.62 -27.67 -6.83
C GLY A 646 -43.25 -27.79 -8.23
N ILE A 647 -43.27 -28.96 -8.86
CA ILE A 647 -44.24 -30.08 -8.75
C ILE A 647 -43.74 -31.14 -9.80
N PRO A 648 -44.16 -32.43 -9.85
CA PRO A 648 -44.10 -33.58 -8.93
C PRO A 648 -43.36 -34.79 -9.55
N GLU A 649 -43.41 -35.93 -8.84
CA GLU A 649 -43.12 -37.29 -9.30
C GLU A 649 -43.91 -37.73 -10.56
N ASP A 650 -43.39 -38.81 -11.16
CA ASP A 650 -43.91 -39.65 -12.24
C ASP A 650 -43.63 -39.26 -13.70
N PHE A 651 -42.61 -39.92 -14.28
CA PHE A 651 -42.79 -40.67 -15.54
C PHE A 651 -41.72 -41.78 -15.63
N GLN A 652 -42.13 -43.02 -15.33
CA GLN A 652 -41.41 -44.23 -15.74
C GLN A 652 -41.76 -44.59 -17.18
N GLU A 653 -40.78 -45.02 -17.99
CA GLU A 653 -40.86 -46.19 -18.90
C GLU A 653 -39.48 -46.43 -19.54
N LYS A 654 -38.72 -47.43 -19.08
CA LYS A 654 -38.57 -48.80 -19.66
C LYS A 654 -38.21 -48.86 -21.15
N LYS A 655 -36.98 -49.33 -21.45
CA LYS A 655 -36.77 -50.59 -22.19
C LYS A 655 -35.34 -51.14 -22.08
N SER A 656 -35.33 -52.46 -22.00
CA SER A 656 -34.27 -53.45 -21.70
C SER A 656 -33.42 -53.83 -22.91
N SER A 657 -32.15 -54.23 -22.68
CA SER A 657 -31.52 -55.52 -23.10
C SER A 657 -30.00 -55.32 -23.31
N SER A 658 -29.13 -55.76 -22.39
CA SER A 658 -28.49 -57.09 -22.32
C SER A 658 -27.64 -57.45 -23.55
N TYR A 659 -26.30 -57.41 -23.41
CA TYR A 659 -25.32 -58.49 -23.71
C TYR A 659 -23.91 -57.89 -23.87
N GLU A 660 -23.08 -57.96 -22.82
CA GLU A 660 -21.77 -58.63 -22.86
C GLU A 660 -21.12 -58.55 -21.47
N ARG A 661 -20.97 -59.74 -20.85
CA ARG A 661 -20.16 -59.93 -19.65
C ARG A 661 -18.71 -60.02 -20.09
N LEU A 662 -17.90 -59.02 -19.78
CA LEU A 662 -16.47 -59.23 -19.55
C LEU A 662 -16.23 -59.11 -18.05
N LEU A 663 -15.67 -60.19 -17.49
CA LEU A 663 -15.28 -60.31 -16.09
C LEU A 663 -14.26 -59.22 -15.74
N ILE A 664 -14.72 -58.16 -15.06
CA ILE A 664 -13.88 -57.36 -14.19
C ILE A 664 -14.30 -57.72 -12.78
N THR A 665 -13.41 -58.42 -12.09
CA THR A 665 -13.45 -58.63 -10.65
C THR A 665 -13.76 -57.30 -9.97
N GLN A 666 -15.00 -57.12 -9.51
CA GLN A 666 -15.36 -56.00 -8.65
C GLN A 666 -14.64 -56.18 -7.31
N CYS A 667 -13.43 -55.64 -7.21
CA CYS A 667 -13.02 -55.03 -5.97
C CYS A 667 -14.03 -53.91 -5.72
N ILE A 668 -14.96 -54.14 -4.80
CA ILE A 668 -15.73 -53.06 -4.19
C ILE A 668 -14.67 -52.09 -3.66
N PRO A 669 -14.55 -50.86 -4.20
CA PRO A 669 -13.72 -49.87 -3.54
C PRO A 669 -14.42 -49.62 -2.21
N THR A 670 -13.81 -50.09 -1.13
CA THR A 670 -14.01 -49.44 0.17
C THR A 670 -13.85 -47.95 -0.11
N GLN A 671 -14.91 -47.16 0.09
CA GLN A 671 -14.84 -45.70 0.03
C GLN A 671 -13.73 -45.28 1.01
N SER A 672 -12.51 -45.09 0.51
CA SER A 672 -11.47 -44.41 1.24
C SER A 672 -11.99 -43.00 1.45
N LYS A 673 -12.19 -42.60 2.70
CA LYS A 673 -12.57 -41.22 3.02
C LYS A 673 -11.58 -40.30 2.30
N PRO A 674 -12.05 -39.20 1.68
CA PRO A 674 -11.16 -38.28 1.00
C PRO A 674 -10.08 -37.77 1.97
N PRO A 675 -8.83 -37.60 1.52
CA PRO A 675 -7.75 -37.13 2.36
C PRO A 675 -8.11 -35.78 3.01
N PRO A 676 -7.64 -35.50 4.24
CA PRO A 676 -8.01 -34.30 4.98
C PRO A 676 -7.46 -33.03 4.33
N ASN A 677 -8.17 -31.92 4.49
CA ASN A 677 -7.57 -30.62 4.22
C ASN A 677 -6.50 -30.34 5.28
N ILE A 678 -5.39 -29.76 4.88
CA ILE A 678 -4.28 -29.39 5.77
C ILE A 678 -4.21 -27.87 5.81
N VAL A 679 -4.28 -27.29 7.00
CA VAL A 679 -4.07 -25.86 7.22
C VAL A 679 -2.92 -25.69 8.19
N PHE A 680 -1.83 -25.12 7.71
CA PHE A 680 -0.64 -24.88 8.52
C PHE A 680 -0.49 -23.37 8.73
N ILE A 681 -0.70 -22.91 9.96
CA ILE A 681 -0.61 -21.52 10.35
C ILE A 681 0.72 -21.31 11.07
N LEU A 682 1.61 -20.52 10.45
CA LEU A 682 2.92 -20.21 10.98
C LEU A 682 3.00 -18.73 11.39
N ALA A 683 3.21 -18.48 12.68
CA ALA A 683 3.50 -17.16 13.23
C ALA A 683 5.03 -16.88 13.20
N ASP A 684 5.39 -15.63 12.99
CA ASP A 684 6.79 -15.18 12.92
C ASP A 684 7.17 -14.49 14.23
N ASP A 685 8.26 -14.89 14.88
CA ASP A 685 8.74 -14.26 16.12
C ASP A 685 7.75 -14.28 17.30
N LEU A 686 6.99 -15.38 17.46
CA LEU A 686 6.04 -15.52 18.55
C LEU A 686 6.66 -16.27 19.73
N GLY A 687 6.76 -15.61 20.88
CA GLY A 687 7.36 -16.20 22.07
C GLY A 687 6.47 -17.18 22.82
N TRP A 688 7.11 -18.03 23.64
CA TRP A 688 6.41 -19.05 24.43
C TRP A 688 5.32 -18.47 25.35
N ASN A 689 5.54 -17.27 25.88
CA ASN A 689 4.67 -16.60 26.86
C ASN A 689 3.73 -15.56 26.23
N ASP A 690 3.57 -15.58 24.91
CA ASP A 690 2.74 -14.60 24.21
C ASP A 690 1.30 -15.08 24.00
N VAL A 691 1.05 -16.38 24.19
CA VAL A 691 -0.25 -17.03 23.99
C VAL A 691 -0.91 -17.44 25.30
N GLY A 692 -2.25 -17.38 25.33
CA GLY A 692 -3.05 -17.69 26.51
C GLY A 692 -2.93 -19.14 26.98
N PHE A 693 -2.87 -20.09 26.05
CA PHE A 693 -2.78 -21.52 26.33
C PHE A 693 -1.47 -21.98 27.00
N HIS A 694 -0.41 -21.17 26.97
CA HIS A 694 0.86 -21.43 27.67
C HIS A 694 1.01 -20.74 29.03
N GLY A 695 -0.02 -20.06 29.51
CA GLY A 695 0.02 -19.45 30.84
C GLY A 695 -0.03 -17.92 30.84
N SER A 696 0.04 -17.28 29.67
CA SER A 696 -0.06 -15.82 29.56
C SER A 696 -1.49 -15.34 29.77
N SER A 697 -1.64 -14.18 30.41
CA SER A 697 -2.93 -13.49 30.57
C SER A 697 -2.87 -12.03 30.08
N GLN A 698 -1.71 -11.63 29.56
CA GLN A 698 -1.43 -10.25 29.17
C GLN A 698 -1.98 -9.92 27.78
N ILE A 699 -1.82 -10.83 26.81
CA ILE A 699 -2.28 -10.65 25.44
C ILE A 699 -3.46 -11.60 25.17
N PRO A 700 -4.62 -11.11 24.72
CA PRO A 700 -5.77 -11.97 24.45
C PRO A 700 -5.60 -12.72 23.12
N THR A 701 -5.55 -14.06 23.17
CA THR A 701 -5.49 -14.94 21.99
C THR A 701 -6.62 -15.98 21.98
N PRO A 702 -7.90 -15.57 22.08
CA PRO A 702 -9.01 -16.49 22.31
C PRO A 702 -9.24 -17.52 21.18
N ASN A 703 -8.93 -17.19 19.92
CA ASN A 703 -9.10 -18.14 18.81
C ASN A 703 -8.03 -19.23 18.83
N LEU A 704 -6.77 -18.85 19.03
CA LEU A 704 -5.67 -19.80 19.24
C LEU A 704 -5.91 -20.67 20.47
N ASP A 705 -6.37 -20.07 21.57
CA ASP A 705 -6.70 -20.76 22.80
C ASP A 705 -7.83 -21.78 22.58
N ALA A 706 -8.91 -21.40 21.89
CA ALA A 706 -10.00 -22.32 21.56
C ALA A 706 -9.54 -23.51 20.72
N LEU A 707 -8.65 -23.27 19.75
CA LEU A 707 -8.06 -24.31 18.92
C LEU A 707 -7.18 -25.25 19.75
N ALA A 708 -6.30 -24.68 20.58
CA ALA A 708 -5.34 -25.38 21.42
C ALA A 708 -6.03 -26.28 22.46
N TYR A 709 -6.99 -25.76 23.23
CA TYR A 709 -7.69 -26.55 24.25
C TYR A 709 -8.60 -27.63 23.66
N SER A 710 -9.11 -27.44 22.44
CA SER A 710 -9.91 -28.44 21.75
C SER A 710 -9.07 -29.52 21.04
N GLY A 711 -7.79 -29.28 20.86
CA GLY A 711 -6.84 -30.12 20.13
C GLY A 711 -5.79 -30.73 21.06
N VAL A 712 -4.53 -30.67 20.65
CA VAL A 712 -3.35 -31.13 21.38
C VAL A 712 -2.37 -29.98 21.47
N ILE A 713 -2.06 -29.55 22.70
CA ILE A 713 -1.03 -28.54 22.99
C ILE A 713 0.33 -29.23 22.97
N LEU A 714 1.32 -28.69 22.26
CA LEU A 714 2.64 -29.32 22.11
C LEU A 714 3.64 -28.67 23.08
N ASN A 715 3.84 -29.29 24.25
CA ASN A 715 4.67 -28.71 25.31
C ASN A 715 6.18 -29.00 25.14
N ARG A 716 6.57 -30.02 24.37
CA ARG A 716 7.98 -30.33 24.01
C ARG A 716 8.16 -30.26 22.49
N TYR A 717 7.74 -29.14 21.93
CA TYR A 717 7.83 -28.84 20.50
C TYR A 717 8.96 -27.87 20.21
N TYR A 718 9.78 -28.23 19.24
CA TYR A 718 11.00 -27.52 18.90
C TYR A 718 10.99 -27.06 17.44
N VAL A 719 11.54 -25.88 17.27
CA VAL A 719 11.80 -25.20 16.01
C VAL A 719 13.28 -24.81 16.00
N THR A 720 13.79 -24.36 14.88
CA THR A 720 15.16 -23.82 14.83
C THR A 720 15.17 -22.38 15.39
N PRO A 721 16.33 -21.78 15.71
CA PRO A 721 16.36 -20.53 16.46
C PRO A 721 16.02 -19.28 15.62
N ILE A 722 15.87 -19.40 14.29
CA ILE A 722 15.59 -18.25 13.39
C ILE A 722 14.79 -18.68 12.13
N CYS A 723 14.26 -17.71 11.39
CA CYS A 723 13.22 -17.89 10.37
C CYS A 723 13.57 -18.84 9.20
N THR A 724 14.59 -18.53 8.38
CA THR A 724 14.94 -19.35 7.18
C THR A 724 15.24 -20.80 7.55
N PRO A 725 16.07 -21.10 8.57
CA PRO A 725 16.36 -22.47 8.93
C PRO A 725 15.10 -23.24 9.35
N SER A 726 14.17 -22.64 10.10
CA SER A 726 12.90 -23.29 10.49
C SER A 726 11.98 -23.56 9.31
N ARG A 727 11.85 -22.59 8.41
CA ARG A 727 11.04 -22.74 7.20
C ARG A 727 11.64 -23.79 6.26
N SER A 728 12.97 -23.88 6.21
CA SER A 728 13.66 -24.91 5.43
C SER A 728 13.39 -26.30 6.00
N ALA A 729 13.45 -26.45 7.33
CA ALA A 729 13.18 -27.70 8.02
C ALA A 729 11.72 -28.13 7.87
N LEU A 730 10.77 -27.19 7.99
CA LEU A 730 9.35 -27.44 7.75
C LEU A 730 9.09 -27.99 6.34
N MET A 731 9.70 -27.36 5.33
CA MET A 731 9.41 -27.68 3.93
C MET A 731 10.15 -28.91 3.42
N THR A 732 11.30 -29.25 3.99
CA THR A 732 12.15 -30.36 3.51
C THR A 732 12.14 -31.59 4.42
N GLY A 733 11.70 -31.45 5.68
CA GLY A 733 11.85 -32.50 6.68
C GLY A 733 13.31 -32.77 7.09
N LYS A 734 14.24 -31.86 6.75
CA LYS A 734 15.67 -31.98 7.07
C LYS A 734 16.13 -30.87 8.02
N TYR A 735 17.17 -31.14 8.80
CA TYR A 735 17.84 -30.13 9.59
C TYR A 735 18.58 -29.12 8.69
N PRO A 736 18.73 -27.85 9.14
CA PRO A 736 19.46 -26.84 8.39
C PRO A 736 20.90 -27.24 8.01
N ILE A 737 21.55 -28.05 8.85
CA ILE A 737 22.89 -28.59 8.61
C ILE A 737 22.98 -29.51 7.37
N HIS A 738 21.86 -30.04 6.89
CA HIS A 738 21.79 -30.88 5.69
C HIS A 738 21.35 -30.10 4.44
N THR A 739 20.97 -28.83 4.59
CA THR A 739 20.51 -27.96 3.49
C THR A 739 21.43 -26.75 3.24
N GLY A 740 22.45 -26.55 4.07
CA GLY A 740 23.32 -25.37 4.01
C GLY A 740 22.67 -24.10 4.56
N MET A 741 21.63 -24.25 5.40
CA MET A 741 20.84 -23.16 5.98
C MET A 741 21.13 -22.93 7.46
N GLN A 742 22.18 -23.53 8.03
CA GLN A 742 22.46 -23.46 9.46
C GLN A 742 22.94 -22.10 9.97
N HIS A 743 23.48 -21.23 9.10
CA HIS A 743 24.00 -19.92 9.49
C HIS A 743 23.13 -18.79 8.96
N ALA A 744 22.65 -17.93 9.88
CA ALA A 744 21.85 -16.74 9.60
C ALA A 744 20.59 -17.02 8.73
N VAL A 745 20.19 -16.06 7.89
CA VAL A 745 19.00 -16.12 7.03
C VAL A 745 19.35 -15.74 5.59
N LEU A 746 18.42 -15.99 4.67
CA LEU A 746 18.56 -15.59 3.26
C LEU A 746 18.14 -14.14 3.06
N TYR A 747 18.99 -13.35 2.41
CA TYR A 747 18.67 -11.97 2.00
C TYR A 747 18.17 -11.91 0.55
N GLY A 748 17.41 -10.89 0.21
CA GLY A 748 16.86 -10.68 -1.13
C GLY A 748 17.93 -10.43 -2.21
N MET A 749 19.11 -9.90 -1.83
CA MET A 749 20.26 -9.73 -2.73
C MET A 749 21.21 -10.94 -2.74
N GLU A 750 20.92 -11.97 -1.95
CA GLU A 750 21.79 -13.14 -1.89
C GLU A 750 21.54 -14.03 -3.12
N PRO A 751 22.57 -14.39 -3.91
CA PRO A 751 22.41 -15.13 -5.16
C PRO A 751 22.19 -16.63 -4.92
N ARG A 752 21.33 -16.99 -3.97
CA ARG A 752 20.93 -18.37 -3.67
C ARG A 752 19.52 -18.45 -3.08
N GLY A 753 19.04 -19.67 -2.93
CA GLY A 753 17.89 -19.99 -2.10
C GLY A 753 18.01 -21.40 -1.55
N LEU A 754 16.89 -21.94 -1.05
CA LEU A 754 16.83 -23.35 -0.65
C LEU A 754 17.20 -24.24 -1.85
N PRO A 755 18.14 -25.19 -1.71
CA PRO A 755 18.62 -25.99 -2.83
C PRO A 755 17.48 -26.59 -3.65
N LEU A 756 17.59 -26.46 -4.97
CA LEU A 756 16.56 -26.94 -5.91
C LEU A 756 16.51 -28.47 -6.00
N THR A 757 17.51 -29.17 -5.47
CA THR A 757 17.53 -30.63 -5.31
C THR A 757 16.55 -31.12 -4.24
N GLU A 758 16.10 -30.25 -3.36
CA GLU A 758 15.16 -30.59 -2.29
C GLU A 758 13.71 -30.52 -2.78
N LYS A 759 13.04 -31.67 -2.73
CA LYS A 759 11.60 -31.79 -2.95
C LYS A 759 10.85 -31.37 -1.68
N LEU A 760 9.88 -30.46 -1.82
CA LEU A 760 9.21 -29.84 -0.69
C LEU A 760 7.85 -30.49 -0.38
N LEU A 761 7.38 -30.33 0.87
CA LEU A 761 6.05 -30.75 1.33
C LEU A 761 4.91 -30.50 0.30
N PRO A 762 4.69 -29.28 -0.23
CA PRO A 762 3.65 -29.05 -1.23
C PRO A 762 3.84 -29.87 -2.52
N GLN A 763 5.09 -30.15 -2.94
CA GLN A 763 5.33 -30.98 -4.12
C GLN A 763 4.91 -32.44 -3.88
N TYR A 764 5.14 -32.98 -2.68
CA TYR A 764 4.60 -34.30 -2.28
C TYR A 764 3.07 -34.30 -2.19
N LEU A 765 2.48 -33.28 -1.57
CA LEU A 765 1.02 -33.17 -1.46
C LEU A 765 0.34 -33.04 -2.83
N LYS A 766 1.00 -32.40 -3.80
CA LYS A 766 0.50 -32.30 -5.18
C LYS A 766 0.37 -33.68 -5.86
N GLU A 767 1.24 -34.63 -5.53
CA GLU A 767 1.15 -36.02 -6.02
C GLU A 767 -0.09 -36.74 -5.48
N LEU A 768 -0.57 -36.35 -4.28
CA LEU A 768 -1.83 -36.81 -3.70
C LEU A 768 -3.06 -36.01 -4.19
N GLY A 769 -2.88 -35.10 -5.16
CA GLY A 769 -3.96 -34.30 -5.73
C GLY A 769 -4.37 -33.09 -4.89
N TYR A 770 -3.54 -32.64 -3.94
CA TYR A 770 -3.82 -31.42 -3.19
C TYR A 770 -3.74 -30.16 -4.07
N MET A 771 -4.62 -29.22 -3.76
CA MET A 771 -4.47 -27.83 -4.20
C MET A 771 -3.72 -27.04 -3.14
N ASN A 772 -2.54 -26.52 -3.49
CA ASN A 772 -1.61 -25.93 -2.53
C ASN A 772 -1.64 -24.40 -2.62
N HIS A 773 -1.94 -23.75 -1.51
CA HIS A 773 -1.98 -22.29 -1.40
C HIS A 773 -1.01 -21.81 -0.32
N ILE A 774 -0.25 -20.77 -0.60
CA ILE A 774 0.60 -20.07 0.38
C ILE A 774 0.22 -18.60 0.42
N TYR A 775 -0.02 -18.08 1.62
CA TYR A 775 -0.25 -16.64 1.81
C TYR A 775 0.66 -16.09 2.91
N GLY A 776 1.48 -15.09 2.55
CA GLY A 776 2.42 -14.41 3.43
C GLY A 776 3.90 -14.68 3.14
N LYS A 777 4.72 -14.85 4.18
CA LYS A 777 6.18 -14.90 4.09
C LYS A 777 6.69 -16.20 3.47
N TRP A 778 7.60 -16.10 2.49
CA TRP A 778 8.31 -17.25 1.92
C TRP A 778 9.66 -17.52 2.61
N HIS A 779 10.63 -16.63 2.43
CA HIS A 779 11.94 -16.64 3.08
C HIS A 779 12.82 -17.88 2.86
N LEU A 780 12.64 -18.56 1.72
CA LEU A 780 13.47 -19.66 1.23
C LEU A 780 14.23 -19.31 -0.07
N GLY A 781 14.43 -18.01 -0.28
CA GLY A 781 15.19 -17.44 -1.39
C GLY A 781 14.33 -17.03 -2.58
N SER A 782 14.81 -16.02 -3.29
CA SER A 782 14.15 -15.46 -4.48
C SER A 782 15.15 -15.06 -5.56
N TYR A 783 16.35 -15.66 -5.55
CA TYR A 783 17.38 -15.35 -6.55
C TYR A 783 16.89 -15.57 -7.99
N THR A 784 16.22 -16.70 -8.24
CA THR A 784 15.54 -17.02 -9.51
C THR A 784 14.10 -17.43 -9.25
N ARG A 785 13.24 -17.40 -10.28
CA ARG A 785 11.85 -17.86 -10.20
C ARG A 785 11.74 -19.27 -9.65
N LYS A 786 12.69 -20.16 -9.97
CA LYS A 786 12.76 -21.55 -9.44
C LYS A 786 12.84 -21.63 -7.92
N HIS A 787 13.32 -20.57 -7.25
CA HIS A 787 13.38 -20.51 -5.79
C HIS A 787 12.08 -19.97 -5.16
N THR A 788 11.17 -19.39 -5.95
CA THR A 788 9.91 -18.80 -5.44
C THR A 788 8.83 -19.86 -5.17
N PRO A 789 7.78 -19.56 -4.38
CA PRO A 789 6.82 -20.57 -3.94
C PRO A 789 6.09 -21.30 -5.09
N LEU A 790 5.76 -20.58 -6.18
CA LEU A 790 5.01 -21.16 -7.30
C LEU A 790 5.78 -22.25 -8.05
N GLU A 791 7.10 -22.13 -8.13
CA GLU A 791 7.98 -23.15 -8.71
C GLU A 791 8.42 -24.21 -7.69
N ARG A 792 7.93 -24.09 -6.44
CA ARG A 792 8.26 -24.99 -5.32
C ARG A 792 7.04 -25.72 -4.78
N GLY A 793 6.03 -25.92 -5.63
CA GLY A 793 4.89 -26.81 -5.38
C GLY A 793 3.58 -26.13 -5.00
N PHE A 794 3.57 -24.81 -4.80
CA PHE A 794 2.35 -24.07 -4.55
C PHE A 794 1.67 -23.63 -5.84
N ASP A 795 0.34 -23.72 -5.88
CA ASP A 795 -0.48 -23.36 -7.05
C ASP A 795 -0.94 -21.90 -7.01
N SER A 796 -0.95 -21.28 -5.81
CA SER A 796 -1.17 -19.84 -5.68
C SER A 796 -0.34 -19.23 -4.56
N HIS A 797 0.09 -17.99 -4.76
CA HIS A 797 0.85 -17.21 -3.79
C HIS A 797 0.34 -15.77 -3.73
N VAL A 798 0.11 -15.26 -2.52
CA VAL A 798 0.03 -13.81 -2.25
C VAL A 798 0.86 -13.53 -1.01
N GLY A 799 1.88 -12.69 -1.12
CA GLY A 799 2.84 -12.54 -0.03
C GLY A 799 4.16 -11.97 -0.48
N PHE A 800 5.21 -12.20 0.30
CA PHE A 800 6.51 -11.57 0.13
C PHE A 800 7.63 -12.59 0.27
N TRP A 801 8.76 -12.33 -0.39
CA TRP A 801 9.83 -13.31 -0.52
C TRP A 801 10.93 -13.20 0.54
N THR A 802 11.24 -11.97 0.94
CA THR A 802 12.31 -11.62 1.88
C THR A 802 11.97 -11.94 3.33
N GLY A 803 12.89 -11.67 4.26
CA GLY A 803 12.75 -12.00 5.66
C GLY A 803 11.78 -11.13 6.44
N HIS A 804 11.53 -9.91 5.98
CA HIS A 804 10.60 -8.99 6.60
C HIS A 804 10.20 -7.88 5.62
N HIS A 805 9.08 -7.21 5.90
CA HIS A 805 8.72 -5.95 5.25
C HIS A 805 7.94 -5.05 6.23
N HIS A 806 7.68 -3.81 5.85
CA HIS A 806 6.77 -2.96 6.61
C HIS A 806 5.31 -3.37 6.37
N MET A 807 4.54 -3.46 7.46
CA MET A 807 3.25 -4.17 7.43
C MET A 807 2.16 -3.48 6.59
N PHE A 808 2.32 -2.20 6.23
CA PHE A 808 1.36 -1.45 5.42
C PHE A 808 1.87 -1.11 4.02
N ASP A 809 3.10 -0.62 3.89
CA ASP A 809 3.64 -0.23 2.57
C ASP A 809 4.28 -1.39 1.81
N HIS A 810 4.53 -2.50 2.51
CA HIS A 810 5.15 -3.75 2.02
C HIS A 810 6.54 -3.60 1.42
N THR A 811 7.24 -2.50 1.71
CA THR A 811 8.65 -2.35 1.39
C THR A 811 9.51 -3.11 2.40
N ALA A 812 10.54 -3.79 1.92
CA ALA A 812 11.55 -4.43 2.74
C ALA A 812 12.86 -3.64 2.65
N VAL A 813 13.42 -3.30 3.81
CA VAL A 813 14.72 -2.63 3.95
C VAL A 813 15.76 -3.64 4.42
N GLU A 814 16.63 -4.09 3.53
CA GLU A 814 17.72 -5.02 3.85
C GLU A 814 19.07 -4.36 3.57
N THR A 815 20.03 -4.43 4.51
CA THR A 815 21.41 -3.91 4.33
C THR A 815 21.52 -2.46 3.80
N ASN A 816 20.57 -1.59 4.19
CA ASN A 816 20.44 -0.19 3.75
C ASN A 816 19.96 0.03 2.30
N VAL A 817 19.53 -1.02 1.60
CA VAL A 817 18.73 -0.89 0.37
C VAL A 817 17.26 -1.15 0.68
N TRP A 818 16.37 -0.65 -0.17
CA TRP A 818 14.94 -0.82 0.01
C TRP A 818 14.24 -1.07 -1.31
N GLY A 819 13.16 -1.85 -1.25
CA GLY A 819 12.29 -2.11 -2.39
C GLY A 819 10.96 -2.69 -1.92
N LEU A 820 9.93 -2.60 -2.75
CA LEU A 820 8.64 -3.26 -2.55
C LEU A 820 8.81 -4.78 -2.66
N ASP A 821 8.32 -5.51 -1.65
CA ASP A 821 8.25 -6.96 -1.63
C ASP A 821 6.82 -7.38 -1.27
N MET A 822 5.95 -7.35 -2.28
CA MET A 822 4.62 -7.95 -2.23
C MET A 822 4.24 -8.44 -3.61
N ARG A 823 3.75 -9.67 -3.65
CA ARG A 823 3.51 -10.44 -4.87
C ARG A 823 2.11 -11.01 -4.88
N ARG A 824 1.48 -11.03 -6.05
CA ARG A 824 0.29 -11.82 -6.35
C ARG A 824 0.66 -12.72 -7.53
N GLY A 825 0.90 -13.98 -7.25
CA GLY A 825 1.63 -14.86 -8.16
C GLY A 825 3.08 -14.39 -8.32
N PHE A 826 3.52 -14.15 -9.56
CA PHE A 826 4.82 -13.55 -9.88
C PHE A 826 4.77 -12.02 -9.96
N ASP A 827 3.58 -11.45 -10.17
CA ASP A 827 3.42 -10.02 -10.39
C ASP A 827 3.58 -9.22 -9.10
N VAL A 828 4.11 -8.00 -9.24
CA VAL A 828 4.19 -7.05 -8.12
C VAL A 828 2.78 -6.58 -7.78
N ALA A 829 2.37 -6.72 -6.53
CA ALA A 829 1.03 -6.33 -6.08
C ALA A 829 1.00 -4.90 -5.53
N TYR A 830 1.17 -3.90 -6.42
CA TYR A 830 1.12 -2.48 -6.04
C TYR A 830 -0.23 -2.05 -5.46
N ASP A 831 -1.32 -2.73 -5.85
CA ASP A 831 -2.68 -2.50 -5.37
C ASP A 831 -2.87 -2.80 -3.88
N LEU A 832 -1.98 -3.61 -3.29
CA LEU A 832 -2.00 -3.95 -1.87
C LEU A 832 -1.31 -2.91 -0.98
N HIS A 833 -0.64 -1.91 -1.55
CA HIS A 833 -0.01 -0.85 -0.77
C HIS A 833 -1.03 -0.12 0.12
N GLY A 834 -0.68 0.04 1.39
CA GLY A 834 -1.52 0.68 2.42
C GLY A 834 -2.46 -0.29 3.15
N TYR A 835 -2.58 -1.54 2.69
CA TYR A 835 -3.34 -2.56 3.40
C TYR A 835 -2.47 -3.27 4.44
N TYR A 836 -3.03 -3.57 5.61
CA TYR A 836 -2.27 -4.25 6.65
C TYR A 836 -2.00 -5.72 6.26
N THR A 837 -0.74 -6.15 6.31
CA THR A 837 -0.29 -7.47 5.81
C THR A 837 -1.06 -8.63 6.41
N THR A 838 -1.34 -8.61 7.72
CA THR A 838 -2.14 -9.66 8.37
C THR A 838 -3.57 -9.72 7.83
N HIS A 839 -4.16 -8.59 7.45
CA HIS A 839 -5.49 -8.53 6.82
C HIS A 839 -5.45 -9.09 5.40
N VAL A 840 -4.42 -8.74 4.62
CA VAL A 840 -4.21 -9.32 3.28
C VAL A 840 -4.12 -10.84 3.36
N ILE A 841 -3.25 -11.36 4.24
CA ILE A 841 -3.06 -12.82 4.41
C ILE A 841 -4.37 -13.49 4.85
N ARG A 842 -5.10 -12.88 5.80
CA ARG A 842 -6.41 -13.36 6.25
C ARG A 842 -7.41 -13.44 5.09
N ASP A 843 -7.56 -12.36 4.34
CA ASP A 843 -8.59 -12.22 3.32
C ASP A 843 -8.33 -13.14 2.13
N GLU A 844 -7.08 -13.28 1.72
CA GLU A 844 -6.68 -14.25 0.68
C GLU A 844 -6.89 -15.70 1.15
N SER A 845 -6.55 -16.02 2.40
CA SER A 845 -6.79 -17.36 2.98
C SER A 845 -8.28 -17.70 3.02
N VAL A 846 -9.12 -16.77 3.49
CA VAL A 846 -10.57 -16.94 3.52
C VAL A 846 -11.15 -17.04 2.10
N ALA A 847 -10.66 -16.23 1.16
CA ALA A 847 -11.09 -16.28 -0.23
C ALA A 847 -10.70 -17.60 -0.91
N ALA A 848 -9.53 -18.17 -0.60
CA ALA A 848 -9.13 -19.48 -1.09
C ALA A 848 -10.08 -20.57 -0.57
N ILE A 849 -10.33 -20.62 0.74
CA ILE A 849 -11.26 -21.59 1.36
C ILE A 849 -12.67 -21.49 0.76
N ARG A 850 -13.17 -20.26 0.57
CA ARG A 850 -14.52 -20.04 0.03
C ARG A 850 -14.65 -20.47 -1.44
N ARG A 851 -13.60 -20.28 -2.24
CA ARG A 851 -13.57 -20.68 -3.67
C ARG A 851 -13.17 -22.14 -3.88
N HIS A 852 -12.58 -22.79 -2.88
CA HIS A 852 -12.04 -24.13 -3.01
C HIS A 852 -13.11 -25.15 -3.39
N ASN A 853 -12.77 -26.05 -4.32
CA ASN A 853 -13.61 -27.18 -4.68
C ASN A 853 -13.49 -28.27 -3.61
N THR A 854 -14.54 -28.46 -2.81
CA THR A 854 -14.57 -29.42 -1.68
C THR A 854 -14.40 -30.89 -2.07
N SER A 855 -14.42 -31.20 -3.38
CA SER A 855 -14.13 -32.56 -3.87
C SER A 855 -12.63 -32.88 -3.93
N GLN A 856 -11.77 -31.85 -3.86
CA GLN A 856 -10.32 -31.96 -3.87
C GLN A 856 -9.76 -31.59 -2.49
N PRO A 857 -8.71 -32.25 -1.98
CA PRO A 857 -8.08 -31.81 -0.73
C PRO A 857 -7.31 -30.49 -0.92
N MET A 858 -7.25 -29.68 0.13
CA MET A 858 -6.57 -28.40 0.15
C MET A 858 -5.38 -28.43 1.11
N PHE A 859 -4.24 -27.87 0.69
CA PHE A 859 -3.17 -27.48 1.60
C PHE A 859 -3.08 -25.96 1.63
N LEU A 860 -3.32 -25.36 2.79
CA LEU A 860 -3.26 -23.93 2.99
C LEU A 860 -2.15 -23.61 4.01
N TYR A 861 -1.05 -23.04 3.51
CA TYR A 861 0.05 -22.55 4.32
C TYR A 861 -0.11 -21.04 4.58
N VAL A 862 -0.54 -20.70 5.79
CA VAL A 862 -0.78 -19.32 6.25
C VAL A 862 0.46 -18.86 7.00
N SER A 863 1.34 -18.16 6.30
CA SER A 863 2.66 -17.78 6.77
C SER A 863 2.67 -16.31 7.18
N HIS A 864 2.18 -16.01 8.38
CA HIS A 864 2.02 -14.63 8.83
C HIS A 864 3.37 -13.89 8.96
N ALA A 865 3.37 -12.59 8.63
CA ALA A 865 4.46 -11.67 8.99
C ALA A 865 4.39 -11.23 10.46
N ALA A 866 3.17 -11.20 11.03
CA ALA A 866 3.01 -10.94 12.45
C ALA A 866 3.58 -12.13 13.24
N THR A 867 4.38 -11.88 14.27
CA THR A 867 4.69 -10.62 14.98
C THR A 867 6.14 -10.13 14.79
N HIS A 868 6.75 -10.41 13.65
CA HIS A 868 8.12 -9.99 13.34
C HIS A 868 8.29 -8.47 13.29
N SER A 869 9.49 -7.99 13.59
CA SER A 869 9.84 -6.58 13.44
C SER A 869 9.83 -6.15 11.97
N ALA A 870 9.22 -5.01 11.68
CA ALA A 870 9.19 -4.37 10.38
C ALA A 870 10.46 -3.51 10.13
N ASN A 871 10.34 -2.48 9.30
CA ASN A 871 11.47 -1.64 8.88
C ASN A 871 11.99 -0.71 9.99
N PRO A 872 13.24 -0.20 9.89
CA PRO A 872 13.86 0.62 10.94
C PRO A 872 13.17 1.94 11.31
N TYR A 873 12.26 2.43 10.47
CA TYR A 873 11.49 3.65 10.74
C TYR A 873 10.19 3.39 11.51
N ASP A 874 9.69 2.15 11.51
CA ASP A 874 8.59 1.68 12.36
C ASP A 874 8.71 0.17 12.57
N PHE A 875 9.19 -0.23 13.76
CA PHE A 875 9.52 -1.62 14.05
C PHE A 875 8.33 -2.54 14.26
N LEU A 876 7.22 -2.03 14.80
CA LEU A 876 6.04 -2.83 15.13
C LEU A 876 4.78 -2.08 14.71
N PRO A 877 4.57 -1.84 13.41
CA PRO A 877 3.37 -1.19 12.89
C PRO A 877 2.18 -2.12 13.10
N ALA A 878 1.11 -1.59 13.68
CA ALA A 878 -0.16 -2.28 13.89
C ALA A 878 -1.31 -1.28 13.72
N PRO A 879 -2.54 -1.73 13.44
CA PRO A 879 -3.70 -0.84 13.35
C PRO A 879 -3.91 -0.06 14.66
N ASP A 880 -4.03 1.27 14.56
CA ASP A 880 -4.13 2.17 15.72
C ASP A 880 -5.31 1.82 16.65
N GLU A 881 -6.46 1.44 16.09
CA GLU A 881 -7.64 1.00 16.86
C GLU A 881 -7.31 -0.21 17.75
N THR A 882 -6.53 -1.17 17.24
CA THR A 882 -6.14 -2.35 18.01
C THR A 882 -5.08 -1.99 19.05
N VAL A 883 -4.16 -1.08 18.75
CA VAL A 883 -3.20 -0.56 19.74
C VAL A 883 -3.92 0.15 20.89
N GLU A 884 -4.95 0.96 20.61
CA GLU A 884 -5.74 1.67 21.62
C GLU A 884 -6.52 0.71 22.53
N ARG A 885 -7.11 -0.36 21.97
CA ARG A 885 -7.78 -1.42 22.74
C ARG A 885 -6.84 -2.13 23.72
N MET A 886 -5.54 -2.15 23.45
CA MET A 886 -4.51 -2.73 24.32
C MET A 886 -3.93 -1.73 25.34
N SER A 887 -4.63 -0.63 25.63
CA SER A 887 -4.19 0.40 26.58
C SER A 887 -3.86 -0.10 27.99
N GLY A 888 -4.40 -1.26 28.38
CA GLY A 888 -4.05 -1.95 29.63
C GLY A 888 -2.59 -2.42 29.73
N ILE A 889 -1.87 -2.52 28.61
CA ILE A 889 -0.43 -2.81 28.58
C ILE A 889 0.32 -1.49 28.61
N SER A 890 0.98 -1.19 29.74
CA SER A 890 1.69 0.08 29.98
C SER A 890 2.91 0.28 29.07
N ASN A 891 3.69 -0.77 28.80
CA ASN A 891 4.82 -0.72 27.87
C ASN A 891 4.33 -0.59 26.42
N PHE A 892 4.69 0.50 25.75
CA PHE A 892 4.18 0.81 24.42
C PHE A 892 4.66 -0.17 23.33
N ALA A 893 5.91 -0.64 23.38
CA ALA A 893 6.40 -1.62 22.40
C ALA A 893 5.66 -2.96 22.55
N ARG A 894 5.49 -3.42 23.79
CA ARG A 894 4.68 -4.62 24.11
C ARG A 894 3.22 -4.44 23.70
N ARG A 895 2.66 -3.24 23.86
CA ARG A 895 1.29 -2.91 23.41
C ARG A 895 1.15 -3.03 21.89
N LYS A 896 2.12 -2.53 21.12
CA LYS A 896 2.11 -2.67 19.65
C LYS A 896 2.27 -4.13 19.24
N PHE A 897 3.19 -4.87 19.86
CA PHE A 897 3.33 -6.32 19.68
C PHE A 897 2.02 -7.06 19.97
N ALA A 898 1.37 -6.78 21.10
CA ALA A 898 0.09 -7.36 21.48
C ALA A 898 -1.02 -7.06 20.48
N ALA A 899 -1.02 -5.86 19.89
CA ALA A 899 -1.95 -5.50 18.82
C ALA A 899 -1.69 -6.35 17.55
N MET A 900 -0.42 -6.52 17.13
CA MET A 900 -0.08 -7.40 16.00
C MET A 900 -0.52 -8.85 16.24
N LEU A 901 -0.30 -9.39 17.45
CA LEU A 901 -0.74 -10.74 17.82
C LEU A 901 -2.26 -10.86 17.86
N THR A 902 -2.96 -9.83 18.34
CA THR A 902 -4.43 -9.80 18.36
C THR A 902 -5.00 -9.83 16.93
N GLU A 903 -4.37 -9.14 15.97
CA GLU A 903 -4.76 -9.22 14.56
C GLU A 903 -4.49 -10.61 13.95
N LEU A 904 -3.39 -11.27 14.35
CA LEU A 904 -3.11 -12.65 13.96
C LEU A 904 -4.17 -13.61 14.52
N ASP A 905 -4.52 -13.49 15.81
CA ASP A 905 -5.57 -14.32 16.43
C ASP A 905 -6.94 -14.14 15.72
N GLN A 906 -7.27 -12.91 15.33
CA GLN A 906 -8.46 -12.64 14.52
C GLN A 906 -8.39 -13.29 13.13
N SER A 907 -7.22 -13.30 12.49
CA SER A 907 -7.00 -14.01 11.22
C SER A 907 -7.28 -15.51 11.37
N VAL A 908 -6.77 -16.14 12.43
CA VAL A 908 -7.07 -17.54 12.75
C VAL A 908 -8.58 -17.75 12.91
N GLY A 909 -9.25 -16.89 13.69
CA GLY A 909 -10.71 -16.95 13.85
C GLY A 909 -11.48 -16.91 12.54
N ALA A 910 -11.08 -16.04 11.61
CA ALA A 910 -11.71 -15.92 10.30
C ALA A 910 -11.49 -17.18 9.42
N ILE A 911 -10.29 -17.75 9.45
CA ILE A 911 -9.94 -18.98 8.72
C ILE A 911 -10.76 -20.17 9.24
N ILE A 912 -10.82 -20.37 10.55
CA ILE A 912 -11.60 -21.48 11.15
C ILE A 912 -13.09 -21.31 10.85
N LEU A 913 -13.61 -20.08 10.96
CA LEU A 913 -15.00 -19.80 10.62
C LEU A 913 -15.30 -20.11 9.15
N ALA A 914 -14.44 -19.70 8.22
CA ALA A 914 -14.59 -19.99 6.80
C ALA A 914 -14.60 -21.50 6.50
N LEU A 915 -13.73 -22.28 7.14
CA LEU A 915 -13.73 -23.74 7.03
C LEU A 915 -15.05 -24.35 7.56
N SER A 916 -15.57 -23.82 8.67
CA SER A 916 -16.84 -24.27 9.25
C SER A 916 -18.04 -23.92 8.38
N GLU A 917 -18.07 -22.73 7.79
CA GLU A 917 -19.12 -22.28 6.87
C GLU A 917 -19.14 -23.12 5.58
N ARG A 918 -17.97 -23.54 5.10
CA ARG A 918 -17.82 -24.40 3.91
C ARG A 918 -17.99 -25.89 4.19
N GLY A 919 -18.19 -26.31 5.45
CA GLY A 919 -18.29 -27.72 5.84
C GLY A 919 -17.00 -28.50 5.58
N MET A 920 -15.86 -27.83 5.59
CA MET A 920 -14.54 -28.43 5.40
C MET A 920 -13.89 -28.80 6.74
N LEU A 921 -14.29 -28.12 7.82
CA LEU A 921 -13.66 -28.22 9.14
C LEU A 921 -13.72 -29.64 9.74
N GLU A 922 -14.75 -30.41 9.41
CA GLU A 922 -14.99 -31.78 9.85
C GLU A 922 -13.93 -32.78 9.34
N ASN A 923 -13.23 -32.44 8.26
CA ASN A 923 -12.15 -33.23 7.66
C ASN A 923 -10.91 -32.37 7.43
N SER A 924 -10.50 -31.60 8.45
CA SER A 924 -9.29 -30.78 8.41
C SER A 924 -8.30 -31.16 9.51
N ILE A 925 -7.01 -31.02 9.20
CA ILE A 925 -5.90 -30.98 10.14
C ILE A 925 -5.39 -29.55 10.18
N ILE A 926 -5.37 -28.95 11.37
CA ILE A 926 -4.98 -27.56 11.56
C ILE A 926 -3.80 -27.55 12.52
N VAL A 927 -2.65 -27.11 12.03
CA VAL A 927 -1.43 -26.94 12.83
C VAL A 927 -1.19 -25.46 13.03
N PHE A 928 -0.97 -25.05 14.27
CA PHE A 928 -0.42 -23.76 14.60
C PHE A 928 1.00 -23.94 15.13
N SER A 929 1.94 -23.15 14.63
CA SER A 929 3.33 -23.15 15.02
C SER A 929 3.88 -21.73 14.99
N THR A 930 4.87 -21.42 15.82
CA THR A 930 5.84 -20.35 15.51
C THR A 930 7.00 -20.88 14.67
N ASP A 931 7.79 -20.02 14.02
CA ASP A 931 9.03 -20.44 13.36
C ASP A 931 10.26 -20.36 14.27
N ASN A 932 10.27 -19.53 15.30
CA ASN A 932 11.35 -19.47 16.30
C ASN A 932 10.85 -18.89 17.62
N GLY A 933 11.69 -18.94 18.64
CA GLY A 933 11.46 -18.21 19.89
C GLY A 933 11.26 -16.71 19.69
N GLY A 934 10.56 -16.07 20.61
CA GLY A 934 10.26 -14.65 20.56
C GLY A 934 11.51 -13.78 20.74
N PRO A 935 11.68 -12.70 19.98
CA PRO A 935 12.68 -11.67 20.23
C PRO A 935 12.33 -10.83 21.48
N ALA A 936 12.72 -11.34 22.65
CA ALA A 936 12.51 -10.72 23.95
C ALA A 936 13.53 -9.60 24.27
N GLU A 937 13.21 -8.77 25.26
CA GLU A 937 14.08 -7.69 25.81
C GLU A 937 14.63 -6.72 24.75
N GLY A 938 13.86 -6.44 23.71
CA GLY A 938 14.26 -5.50 22.65
C GLY A 938 15.20 -6.10 21.60
N PHE A 939 15.49 -7.40 21.64
CA PHE A 939 16.19 -8.08 20.54
C PHE A 939 15.45 -7.79 19.22
N ASN A 940 16.19 -7.44 18.16
CA ASN A 940 15.63 -6.99 16.88
C ASN A 940 14.52 -5.90 16.99
N ASN A 941 14.57 -5.03 18.00
CA ASN A 941 13.56 -3.98 18.26
C ASN A 941 12.12 -4.51 18.43
N ASN A 942 11.98 -5.71 18.97
CA ASN A 942 10.71 -6.36 19.23
C ASN A 942 10.40 -6.39 20.74
N ALA A 943 9.23 -6.90 21.12
CA ALA A 943 8.75 -6.96 22.49
C ALA A 943 8.04 -8.29 22.80
N ALA A 944 8.44 -9.40 22.16
CA ALA A 944 7.96 -10.75 22.44
C ALA A 944 8.39 -11.24 23.84
N SER A 945 7.86 -12.37 24.31
CA SER A 945 8.27 -12.96 25.60
C SER A 945 8.32 -14.48 25.55
N ASN A 946 9.46 -15.03 25.99
CA ASN A 946 9.65 -16.48 26.15
C ASN A 946 9.54 -16.95 27.60
N TRP A 947 9.17 -16.06 28.51
CA TRP A 947 9.19 -16.35 29.93
C TRP A 947 8.38 -17.62 30.29
N PRO A 948 8.90 -18.52 31.12
CA PRO A 948 10.11 -18.40 31.91
C PRO A 948 11.33 -19.11 31.27
N LEU A 949 11.30 -19.37 29.97
CA LEU A 949 12.40 -20.03 29.27
C LEU A 949 13.59 -19.08 29.10
N ARG A 950 14.80 -19.65 29.11
CA ARG A 950 16.06 -18.92 28.95
C ARG A 950 16.28 -18.50 27.50
N GLY A 951 16.89 -17.34 27.29
CA GLY A 951 17.28 -16.86 25.98
C GLY A 951 16.15 -16.27 25.14
N THR A 952 16.48 -15.98 23.89
CA THR A 952 15.65 -15.23 22.93
C THR A 952 15.82 -15.79 21.52
N LYS A 953 15.11 -15.21 20.54
CA LYS A 953 15.34 -15.48 19.11
C LYS A 953 16.84 -15.54 18.79
N ASN A 954 17.20 -16.49 17.93
CA ASN A 954 18.57 -16.72 17.47
C ASN A 954 19.56 -17.18 18.56
N THR A 955 19.06 -17.70 19.69
CA THR A 955 19.86 -18.44 20.68
C THR A 955 19.43 -19.89 20.74
N LEU A 956 20.31 -20.79 21.21
CA LEU A 956 20.01 -22.24 21.31
C LEU A 956 19.42 -22.66 22.66
N TRP A 957 19.15 -21.70 23.53
CA TRP A 957 18.39 -21.88 24.78
C TRP A 957 16.93 -22.21 24.49
N GLU A 958 16.21 -22.79 25.45
CA GLU A 958 14.80 -23.18 25.29
C GLU A 958 13.93 -22.03 24.79
N GLY A 959 14.18 -20.79 25.21
CA GLY A 959 13.44 -19.61 24.76
C GLY A 959 13.70 -19.22 23.30
N GLY A 960 14.74 -19.74 22.66
CA GLY A 960 15.01 -19.55 21.23
C GLY A 960 14.49 -20.68 20.34
N VAL A 961 14.43 -21.91 20.85
CA VAL A 961 14.14 -23.12 20.05
C VAL A 961 12.85 -23.86 20.45
N ARG A 962 12.32 -23.66 21.66
CA ARG A 962 11.07 -24.28 22.09
C ARG A 962 9.89 -23.41 21.64
N GLY A 963 9.16 -23.88 20.63
CA GLY A 963 8.16 -23.08 19.92
C GLY A 963 6.76 -23.21 20.52
N ALA A 964 5.98 -22.12 20.50
CA ALA A 964 4.54 -22.20 20.75
C ALA A 964 3.84 -22.96 19.61
N GLY A 965 3.15 -24.06 19.92
CA GLY A 965 2.49 -24.87 18.90
C GLY A 965 1.34 -25.74 19.41
N CYS A 966 0.35 -25.96 18.54
CA CYS A 966 -0.76 -26.86 18.79
C CYS A 966 -1.27 -27.49 17.49
N ILE A 967 -1.91 -28.65 17.60
CA ILE A 967 -2.59 -29.31 16.49
C ILE A 967 -4.03 -29.59 16.85
N TRP A 968 -4.94 -29.32 15.93
CA TRP A 968 -6.35 -29.61 16.05
C TRP A 968 -6.86 -30.38 14.83
N SER A 969 -7.61 -31.45 15.07
CA SER A 969 -8.32 -32.17 14.03
C SER A 969 -9.41 -33.06 14.62
N PRO A 970 -10.57 -33.21 13.95
CA PRO A 970 -11.55 -34.26 14.28
C PRO A 970 -11.02 -35.68 14.08
N LEU A 971 -9.90 -35.85 13.36
CA LEU A 971 -9.25 -37.13 13.11
C LEU A 971 -8.36 -37.61 14.27
N ILE A 972 -7.98 -36.70 15.17
CA ILE A 972 -7.27 -37.07 16.40
C ILE A 972 -8.26 -37.73 17.35
N GLU A 973 -7.97 -38.94 17.81
CA GLU A 973 -8.87 -39.69 18.69
C GLU A 973 -8.76 -39.20 20.14
N LYS A 974 -7.53 -39.07 20.65
CA LYS A 974 -7.24 -38.55 21.99
C LYS A 974 -6.90 -37.06 21.96
N ARG A 975 -7.96 -36.25 21.86
CA ARG A 975 -7.92 -34.78 21.91
C ARG A 975 -7.92 -34.25 23.36
N ARG A 976 -7.85 -32.92 23.50
CA ARG A 976 -7.96 -32.15 24.76
C ARG A 976 -6.89 -32.58 25.75
N ARG A 977 -5.63 -32.48 25.32
CA ARG A 977 -4.47 -32.88 26.11
C ARG A 977 -3.27 -32.01 25.85
N VAL A 978 -2.36 -32.02 26.82
CA VAL A 978 -1.00 -31.48 26.68
C VAL A 978 -0.08 -32.63 26.32
N SER A 979 0.66 -32.49 25.23
CA SER A 979 1.65 -33.46 24.75
C SER A 979 3.03 -33.09 25.24
N HIS A 980 3.70 -34.01 25.92
CA HIS A 980 5.12 -33.91 26.27
C HIS A 980 5.97 -34.81 25.35
N GLN A 981 5.43 -35.22 24.21
CA GLN A 981 6.21 -35.92 23.18
C GLN A 981 7.20 -34.93 22.55
N ILE A 982 8.40 -35.41 22.28
CA ILE A 982 9.45 -34.66 21.60
C ILE A 982 9.07 -34.57 20.12
N ILE A 983 8.85 -33.35 19.63
CA ILE A 983 8.48 -33.07 18.24
C ILE A 983 9.33 -31.91 17.74
N HIS A 984 9.86 -32.03 16.52
CA HIS A 984 10.58 -30.96 15.84
C HIS A 984 9.81 -30.48 14.60
N ILE A 985 10.02 -29.24 14.16
CA ILE A 985 9.36 -28.67 12.98
C ILE A 985 9.61 -29.49 11.69
N SER A 986 10.73 -30.22 11.62
CA SER A 986 11.02 -31.15 10.50
C SER A 986 10.09 -32.37 10.47
N ASP A 987 9.45 -32.72 11.59
CA ASP A 987 8.51 -33.86 11.66
C ASP A 987 7.23 -33.60 10.87
N TRP A 988 6.89 -32.32 10.61
CA TRP A 988 5.64 -31.98 9.94
C TRP A 988 5.56 -32.49 8.51
N LEU A 989 6.66 -32.54 7.75
CA LEU A 989 6.64 -33.10 6.41
C LEU A 989 6.17 -34.56 6.40
N PRO A 990 6.86 -35.51 7.05
CA PRO A 990 6.42 -36.90 7.07
C PRO A 990 5.10 -37.09 7.83
N THR A 991 4.84 -36.32 8.90
CA THR A 991 3.59 -36.42 9.68
C THR A 991 2.36 -36.04 8.87
N LEU A 992 2.43 -34.95 8.11
CA LEU A 992 1.29 -34.49 7.31
C LEU A 992 1.08 -35.37 6.07
N LEU A 993 2.14 -35.93 5.52
CA LEU A 993 2.06 -36.91 4.44
C LEU A 993 1.46 -38.24 4.91
N ASP A 994 1.87 -38.76 6.05
CA ASP A 994 1.24 -39.93 6.70
C ASP A 994 -0.26 -39.69 6.92
N ALA A 995 -0.61 -38.53 7.48
CA ALA A 995 -2.00 -38.15 7.71
C ALA A 995 -2.83 -37.99 6.42
N ALA A 996 -2.19 -37.64 5.31
CA ALA A 996 -2.78 -37.56 3.98
C ALA A 996 -2.86 -38.92 3.26
N GLY A 997 -2.27 -39.98 3.84
CA GLY A 997 -2.22 -41.32 3.25
C GLY A 997 -1.10 -41.52 2.23
N TYR A 998 -0.02 -40.74 2.30
CA TYR A 998 1.20 -40.95 1.53
C TYR A 998 1.91 -42.23 2.01
N ASP A 999 2.54 -42.96 1.09
CA ASP A 999 3.39 -44.08 1.46
C ASP A 999 4.75 -43.56 1.96
N LEU A 1000 5.04 -43.74 3.25
CA LEU A 1000 6.27 -43.23 3.86
C LEU A 1000 7.53 -43.94 3.34
N ASP A 1001 7.39 -45.14 2.75
CA ASP A 1001 8.51 -45.86 2.14
C ASP A 1001 9.02 -45.17 0.86
N ASP A 1002 8.20 -44.31 0.24
CA ASP A 1002 8.58 -43.50 -0.93
C ASP A 1002 9.37 -42.22 -0.54
N LEU A 1003 9.48 -41.91 0.75
CA LEU A 1003 10.25 -40.76 1.21
C LEU A 1003 11.76 -41.04 1.18
N PRO A 1004 12.60 -40.01 0.99
CA PRO A 1004 14.05 -40.16 1.08
C PRO A 1004 14.47 -40.73 2.44
N SER A 1005 15.37 -41.73 2.43
CA SER A 1005 15.88 -42.36 3.65
C SER A 1005 16.74 -41.43 4.52
N ASN A 1006 17.13 -40.26 4.00
CA ASN A 1006 17.94 -39.26 4.70
C ASN A 1006 17.12 -38.08 5.24
N LEU A 1007 15.83 -38.26 5.50
CA LEU A 1007 15.04 -37.29 6.24
C LEU A 1007 15.42 -37.31 7.74
N ASP A 1008 15.49 -36.13 8.34
CA ASP A 1008 15.70 -36.00 9.79
C ASP A 1008 14.38 -36.01 10.56
N GLY A 1009 13.29 -35.58 9.91
CA GLY A 1009 11.93 -35.65 10.42
C GLY A 1009 11.39 -37.08 10.41
N ILE A 1010 10.54 -37.39 11.38
CA ILE A 1010 9.80 -38.67 11.45
C ILE A 1010 8.30 -38.39 11.52
N SER A 1011 7.48 -39.32 11.02
CA SER A 1011 6.03 -39.20 11.22
C SER A 1011 5.70 -39.45 12.69
N VAL A 1012 5.00 -38.50 13.32
CA VAL A 1012 4.42 -38.64 14.65
C VAL A 1012 2.88 -38.66 14.60
N TRP A 1013 2.28 -38.88 13.43
CA TRP A 1013 0.84 -38.78 13.24
C TRP A 1013 0.05 -39.77 14.11
N ASN A 1014 0.48 -41.03 14.12
CA ASN A 1014 -0.17 -42.08 14.92
C ASN A 1014 -0.08 -41.78 16.43
N GLN A 1015 1.04 -41.23 16.89
CA GLN A 1015 1.27 -40.84 18.28
C GLN A 1015 0.46 -39.60 18.67
N LEU A 1016 0.32 -38.64 17.76
CA LEU A 1016 -0.56 -37.48 17.94
C LEU A 1016 -2.03 -37.90 18.03
N ARG A 1017 -2.48 -38.78 17.11
CA ARG A 1017 -3.85 -39.31 17.02
C ARG A 1017 -4.23 -40.15 18.25
N ASN A 1018 -3.38 -41.11 18.64
CA ASN A 1018 -3.68 -42.11 19.66
C ASN A 1018 -3.16 -41.73 21.05
N GLY A 1019 -2.30 -40.72 21.16
CA GLY A 1019 -1.68 -40.30 22.41
C GLY A 1019 -0.59 -41.24 22.92
N ASN A 1020 -0.01 -42.08 22.07
CA ASN A 1020 1.12 -42.96 22.41
C ASN A 1020 2.43 -42.17 22.47
N ALA A 1021 3.47 -42.71 23.11
CA ALA A 1021 4.80 -42.09 23.11
C ALA A 1021 5.41 -42.08 21.69
N THR A 1022 6.22 -41.06 21.41
CA THR A 1022 7.02 -40.96 20.18
C THR A 1022 8.29 -41.77 20.33
N ASP A 1023 8.77 -42.32 19.21
CA ASP A 1023 10.09 -42.97 19.11
C ASP A 1023 11.20 -41.93 18.85
N ARG A 1024 10.86 -40.63 18.77
CA ARG A 1024 11.84 -39.55 18.71
C ARG A 1024 12.50 -39.36 20.08
N HIS A 1025 13.76 -39.73 20.16
CA HIS A 1025 14.63 -39.51 21.32
C HIS A 1025 15.53 -38.28 21.17
N GLU A 1026 15.75 -37.81 19.94
CA GLU A 1026 16.82 -36.85 19.65
C GLU A 1026 16.31 -35.65 18.84
N ILE A 1027 16.80 -34.46 19.21
CA ILE A 1027 16.64 -33.22 18.46
C ILE A 1027 17.96 -32.48 18.42
N LEU A 1028 18.53 -32.38 17.23
CA LEU A 1028 19.58 -31.41 16.96
C LEU A 1028 18.93 -30.02 16.79
N HIS A 1029 19.33 -29.05 17.62
CA HIS A 1029 18.78 -27.69 17.54
C HIS A 1029 19.46 -26.90 16.42
N ASN A 1030 20.79 -26.90 16.39
CA ASN A 1030 21.61 -26.41 15.28
C ASN A 1030 23.09 -26.75 15.53
N ILE A 1031 23.90 -26.68 14.47
CA ILE A 1031 25.36 -26.56 14.55
C ILE A 1031 25.75 -25.42 13.61
N ASP A 1032 26.35 -24.36 14.16
CA ASP A 1032 26.83 -23.21 13.42
C ASP A 1032 28.32 -23.00 13.70
N ASP A 1033 29.16 -23.51 12.80
CA ASP A 1033 30.62 -23.39 12.89
C ASP A 1033 31.13 -21.94 12.80
N ILE A 1034 30.34 -21.02 12.22
CA ILE A 1034 30.73 -19.61 12.07
C ILE A 1034 30.59 -18.88 13.40
N TRP A 1035 29.51 -19.14 14.15
CA TRP A 1035 29.36 -18.63 15.51
C TRP A 1035 30.00 -19.52 16.57
N GLY A 1036 30.36 -20.75 16.21
CA GLY A 1036 30.89 -21.74 17.15
C GLY A 1036 29.85 -22.19 18.17
N SER A 1037 28.56 -22.25 17.78
CA SER A 1037 27.46 -22.61 18.66
C SER A 1037 26.76 -23.89 18.20
N ALA A 1038 26.44 -24.76 19.14
CA ALA A 1038 25.74 -26.00 18.88
C ALA A 1038 24.92 -26.46 20.10
N ALA A 1039 23.80 -27.12 19.85
CA ALA A 1039 23.00 -27.70 20.92
C ALA A 1039 22.24 -28.94 20.45
N LEU A 1040 22.09 -29.90 21.36
CA LEU A 1040 21.46 -31.19 21.13
C LEU A 1040 20.63 -31.56 22.36
N THR A 1041 19.42 -32.05 22.13
CA THR A 1041 18.59 -32.69 23.16
C THR A 1041 18.48 -34.18 22.87
N VAL A 1042 18.78 -35.01 23.88
CA VAL A 1042 18.63 -36.47 23.86
C VAL A 1042 17.81 -36.87 25.08
N ASP A 1043 16.62 -37.42 24.84
CA ASP A 1043 15.61 -37.71 25.84
C ASP A 1043 15.34 -36.48 26.72
N ASP A 1044 15.71 -36.54 27.99
CA ASP A 1044 15.49 -35.46 28.96
C ASP A 1044 16.68 -34.51 29.07
N TRP A 1045 17.82 -34.86 28.49
CA TRP A 1045 19.07 -34.12 28.61
C TRP A 1045 19.28 -33.17 27.44
N LYS A 1046 19.78 -31.97 27.74
CA LYS A 1046 20.19 -30.99 26.73
C LYS A 1046 21.62 -30.54 26.98
N VAL A 1047 22.44 -30.58 25.92
CA VAL A 1047 23.77 -29.96 25.90
C VAL A 1047 23.73 -28.66 25.09
N VAL A 1048 24.44 -27.65 25.58
CA VAL A 1048 24.70 -26.39 24.89
C VAL A 1048 26.20 -26.15 24.87
N HIS A 1049 26.78 -25.96 23.69
CA HIS A 1049 28.20 -25.68 23.48
C HIS A 1049 28.36 -24.43 22.64
N GLY A 1050 29.07 -23.43 23.16
CA GLY A 1050 29.12 -22.10 22.56
C GLY A 1050 27.78 -21.35 22.59
N THR A 1051 27.79 -20.10 22.14
CA THR A 1051 26.59 -19.26 22.09
C THR A 1051 26.76 -18.15 21.06
N ASN A 1052 25.65 -17.57 20.65
CA ASN A 1052 25.63 -16.47 19.69
C ASN A 1052 25.81 -15.12 20.41
N TYR A 1053 26.30 -14.11 19.68
CA TYR A 1053 26.46 -12.74 20.20
C TYR A 1053 27.27 -12.63 21.51
N GLU A 1054 28.28 -13.49 21.68
CA GLU A 1054 29.14 -13.51 22.88
C GLU A 1054 28.33 -13.67 24.19
N GLY A 1055 27.19 -14.37 24.14
CA GLY A 1055 26.36 -14.67 25.31
C GLY A 1055 25.53 -13.49 25.83
N LYS A 1056 25.50 -12.37 25.09
CA LYS A 1056 24.72 -11.17 25.48
C LYS A 1056 23.23 -11.46 25.68
N TRP A 1057 22.72 -12.48 25.00
CA TRP A 1057 21.29 -12.82 24.97
C TRP A 1057 20.93 -14.14 25.69
N ASP A 1058 21.76 -14.55 26.64
CA ASP A 1058 21.67 -15.85 27.33
C ASP A 1058 20.92 -15.80 28.67
N ALA A 1059 20.19 -14.70 28.96
CA ALA A 1059 19.50 -14.51 30.24
C ALA A 1059 18.01 -14.90 30.17
N TRP A 1060 17.30 -14.75 31.28
CA TRP A 1060 15.85 -14.90 31.36
C TRP A 1060 15.16 -13.55 31.24
N TYR A 1061 14.33 -13.41 30.22
CA TYR A 1061 13.67 -12.15 29.91
C TYR A 1061 12.22 -12.20 30.36
N GLY A 1062 11.93 -11.52 31.47
CA GLY A 1062 10.58 -11.34 31.97
C GLY A 1062 9.69 -10.68 30.92
N PRO A 1063 8.37 -10.94 30.94
CA PRO A 1063 7.47 -10.25 30.04
C PRO A 1063 7.40 -8.76 30.41
N ALA A 1064 7.45 -7.88 29.41
CA ALA A 1064 7.45 -6.44 29.64
C ALA A 1064 6.07 -5.94 30.12
N GLY A 1065 6.04 -5.08 31.14
CA GLY A 1065 4.82 -4.41 31.63
C GLY A 1065 4.09 -5.14 32.77
N ASP A 1066 2.86 -4.71 33.05
CA ASP A 1066 2.06 -5.23 34.16
C ASP A 1066 1.56 -6.66 33.90
N HIS A 1067 1.65 -7.52 34.91
CA HIS A 1067 1.21 -8.92 34.86
C HIS A 1067 0.21 -9.22 35.97
N ASP A 1068 -1.06 -9.39 35.60
CA ASP A 1068 -2.04 -10.03 36.46
C ASP A 1068 -2.37 -11.43 35.91
N THR A 1069 -1.81 -12.47 36.52
CA THR A 1069 -2.10 -13.86 36.12
C THR A 1069 -3.58 -14.24 36.28
N LYS A 1070 -4.38 -13.43 37.00
CA LYS A 1070 -5.82 -13.64 37.20
C LYS A 1070 -6.69 -12.95 36.14
N SER A 1071 -6.12 -12.14 35.26
CA SER A 1071 -6.87 -11.40 34.22
C SER A 1071 -7.33 -12.25 33.03
N TYR A 1072 -7.00 -13.55 33.00
CA TYR A 1072 -7.32 -14.42 31.88
C TYR A 1072 -8.84 -14.55 31.68
N ASN A 1073 -9.35 -14.05 30.55
CA ASN A 1073 -10.78 -14.02 30.26
C ASN A 1073 -11.24 -15.30 29.54
N LEU A 1074 -11.67 -16.29 30.32
CA LEU A 1074 -12.15 -17.58 29.80
C LEU A 1074 -13.37 -17.43 28.87
N SER A 1075 -14.27 -16.48 29.14
CA SER A 1075 -15.50 -16.30 28.35
C SER A 1075 -15.21 -15.94 26.88
N SER A 1076 -14.07 -15.31 26.61
CA SER A 1076 -13.64 -14.95 25.27
C SER A 1076 -13.35 -16.17 24.37
N VAL A 1077 -12.88 -17.28 24.96
CA VAL A 1077 -12.61 -18.55 24.26
C VAL A 1077 -13.89 -19.13 23.66
N PHE A 1078 -15.01 -19.05 24.38
CA PHE A 1078 -16.31 -19.55 23.91
C PHE A 1078 -16.98 -18.61 22.90
N GLN A 1079 -16.76 -17.30 23.04
CA GLN A 1079 -17.44 -16.28 22.23
C GLN A 1079 -16.73 -15.95 20.91
N CYS A 1080 -15.44 -16.28 20.80
CA CYS A 1080 -14.66 -16.06 19.58
C CYS A 1080 -15.17 -16.91 18.39
N PRO A 1081 -14.85 -16.52 17.14
CA PRO A 1081 -15.23 -17.28 15.94
C PRO A 1081 -14.84 -18.76 16.00
N THR A 1082 -13.62 -19.06 16.44
CA THR A 1082 -13.14 -20.44 16.59
C THR A 1082 -13.95 -21.21 17.63
N GLY A 1083 -14.17 -20.64 18.81
CA GLY A 1083 -14.99 -21.24 19.86
C GLY A 1083 -16.41 -21.57 19.39
N LYS A 1084 -17.05 -20.66 18.65
CA LYS A 1084 -18.37 -20.87 18.06
C LYS A 1084 -18.38 -22.01 17.03
N ALA A 1085 -17.39 -22.04 16.14
CA ALA A 1085 -17.26 -23.10 15.13
C ALA A 1085 -17.02 -24.47 15.78
N LEU A 1086 -16.15 -24.55 16.78
CA LEU A 1086 -15.84 -25.80 17.49
C LEU A 1086 -16.98 -26.25 18.40
N ASN A 1087 -17.76 -25.33 18.96
CA ASN A 1087 -18.96 -25.65 19.72
C ASN A 1087 -20.05 -26.26 18.83
N LYS A 1088 -20.19 -25.81 17.56
CA LYS A 1088 -21.09 -26.43 16.58
C LYS A 1088 -20.74 -27.90 16.32
N LEU A 1089 -19.45 -28.23 16.33
CA LEU A 1089 -18.94 -29.61 16.23
C LEU A 1089 -18.97 -30.39 17.56
N LYS A 1090 -19.41 -29.76 18.67
CA LYS A 1090 -19.35 -30.29 20.04
C LYS A 1090 -17.93 -30.70 20.46
N MET A 1091 -16.92 -30.01 19.92
CA MET A 1091 -15.51 -30.33 20.15
C MET A 1091 -14.86 -29.43 21.20
N LEU A 1092 -15.44 -28.26 21.49
CA LEU A 1092 -14.96 -27.34 22.52
C LEU A 1092 -15.11 -27.98 23.92
N PRO A 1093 -14.05 -28.01 24.76
CA PRO A 1093 -14.12 -28.54 26.13
C PRO A 1093 -14.90 -27.61 27.09
N PRO A 1094 -15.42 -28.15 28.20
CA PRO A 1094 -16.00 -27.35 29.28
C PRO A 1094 -14.94 -26.48 30.00
N GLU A 1095 -15.40 -25.45 30.69
CA GLU A 1095 -14.55 -24.45 31.38
C GLU A 1095 -13.50 -25.05 32.32
N GLU A 1096 -13.89 -26.02 33.15
CA GLU A 1096 -12.99 -26.67 34.12
C GLU A 1096 -11.82 -27.41 33.42
N GLU A 1097 -12.12 -28.08 32.31
CA GLU A 1097 -11.13 -28.80 31.52
C GLU A 1097 -10.15 -27.83 30.85
N ILE A 1098 -10.63 -26.69 30.34
CA ILE A 1098 -9.77 -25.63 29.80
C ILE A 1098 -8.78 -25.13 30.86
N LEU A 1099 -9.26 -24.82 32.07
CA LEU A 1099 -8.39 -24.33 33.15
C LEU A 1099 -7.36 -25.38 33.58
N ASN A 1100 -7.73 -26.67 33.55
CA ASN A 1100 -6.80 -27.76 33.82
C ASN A 1100 -5.73 -27.90 32.73
N LEU A 1101 -6.13 -27.85 31.45
CA LEU A 1101 -5.21 -27.90 30.32
C LEU A 1101 -4.23 -26.74 30.34
N ARG A 1102 -4.73 -25.52 30.57
CA ARG A 1102 -3.91 -24.33 30.72
C ARG A 1102 -2.87 -24.47 31.83
N ARG A 1103 -3.27 -24.97 33.00
CA ARG A 1103 -2.35 -25.21 34.13
C ARG A 1103 -1.27 -26.24 33.77
N LYS A 1104 -1.63 -27.32 33.08
CA LYS A 1104 -0.69 -28.36 32.65
C LYS A 1104 0.28 -27.89 31.55
N ALA A 1105 -0.17 -27.00 30.68
CA ALA A 1105 0.65 -26.42 29.61
C ALA A 1105 1.60 -25.33 30.12
N THR A 1106 1.24 -24.63 31.20
CA THR A 1106 2.09 -23.60 31.80
C THR A 1106 3.39 -24.19 32.33
N VAL A 1107 4.53 -23.65 31.90
CA VAL A 1107 5.86 -24.07 32.35
C VAL A 1107 6.18 -23.42 33.70
N HIS A 1108 6.68 -24.23 34.63
CA HIS A 1108 7.19 -23.78 35.93
C HIS A 1108 8.66 -24.20 36.05
N CYS A 1109 9.52 -23.27 36.45
CA CYS A 1109 10.94 -23.56 36.66
C CYS A 1109 11.19 -24.33 37.96
N ALA A 1110 12.33 -25.01 38.03
CA ALA A 1110 12.79 -25.67 39.24
C ALA A 1110 12.98 -24.70 40.41
N ASN A 1111 12.73 -25.18 41.64
CA ASN A 1111 13.13 -24.50 42.87
C ASN A 1111 14.63 -24.74 43.12
N GLY A 1112 15.48 -24.12 42.31
CA GLY A 1112 16.94 -24.21 42.40
C GLY A 1112 17.59 -22.85 42.56
N THR A 1113 18.76 -22.80 43.21
CA THR A 1113 19.68 -21.66 43.09
C THR A 1113 20.38 -21.73 41.74
N GLU A 1114 20.29 -20.67 40.96
CA GLU A 1114 20.97 -20.54 39.67
C GLU A 1114 22.45 -20.90 39.79
N SER A 1115 22.93 -21.85 38.97
CA SER A 1115 24.34 -22.21 38.91
C SER A 1115 24.99 -21.61 37.68
N THR A 1116 26.26 -21.21 37.77
CA THR A 1116 27.00 -20.61 36.66
C THR A 1116 27.14 -21.57 35.48
N CYS A 1117 26.65 -21.15 34.31
CA CYS A 1117 26.92 -21.77 33.02
C CYS A 1117 27.43 -20.69 32.06
N ASN A 1118 28.65 -20.85 31.58
CA ASN A 1118 29.23 -20.04 30.52
C ASN A 1118 29.60 -20.95 29.33
N PRO A 1119 28.74 -21.08 28.31
CA PRO A 1119 28.95 -22.01 27.20
C PRO A 1119 30.15 -21.63 26.30
N LEU A 1120 30.69 -20.41 26.43
CA LEU A 1120 31.92 -19.99 25.72
C LEU A 1120 33.19 -20.55 26.36
N GLU A 1121 33.14 -20.91 27.65
CA GLU A 1121 34.29 -21.49 28.37
C GLU A 1121 34.22 -23.02 28.38
N SER A 1122 33.02 -23.57 28.64
CA SER A 1122 32.79 -25.01 28.70
C SER A 1122 31.34 -25.35 28.37
N PRO A 1123 31.06 -26.50 27.73
CA PRO A 1123 29.69 -26.96 27.49
C PRO A 1123 28.84 -27.02 28.78
N CYS A 1124 27.55 -26.73 28.64
CA CYS A 1124 26.58 -26.84 29.73
C CYS A 1124 25.61 -27.99 29.49
N LEU A 1125 25.15 -28.63 30.57
CA LEU A 1125 24.23 -29.77 30.53
C LEU A 1125 23.02 -29.51 31.43
N PHE A 1126 21.81 -29.77 30.93
CA PHE A 1126 20.55 -29.54 31.65
C PHE A 1126 19.63 -30.76 31.56
N ASP A 1127 18.83 -30.99 32.61
CA ASP A 1127 17.69 -31.92 32.63
C ASP A 1127 16.41 -31.12 32.40
N LEU A 1128 15.84 -31.21 31.19
CA LEU A 1128 14.70 -30.41 30.77
C LEU A 1128 13.36 -30.82 31.39
N ILE A 1129 13.27 -31.99 32.01
CA ILE A 1129 12.05 -32.43 32.70
C ILE A 1129 11.95 -31.76 34.06
N ASN A 1130 13.05 -31.77 34.81
CA ASN A 1130 13.10 -31.17 36.14
C ASN A 1130 13.46 -29.69 36.11
N ASP A 1131 14.20 -29.24 35.10
CA ASP A 1131 14.64 -27.86 34.88
C ASP A 1131 14.39 -27.39 33.43
N PRO A 1132 13.12 -27.15 33.06
CA PRO A 1132 12.77 -26.66 31.72
C PRO A 1132 13.26 -25.23 31.44
N CYS A 1133 13.81 -24.54 32.45
CA CYS A 1133 14.26 -23.17 32.36
C CYS A 1133 15.79 -23.06 32.28
N GLU A 1134 16.54 -24.16 32.32
CA GLU A 1134 17.99 -24.20 32.17
C GLU A 1134 18.75 -23.38 33.25
N LEU A 1135 18.26 -23.42 34.49
CA LEU A 1135 18.80 -22.72 35.66
C LEU A 1135 20.00 -23.43 36.30
N VAL A 1136 20.02 -24.76 36.27
CA VAL A 1136 20.99 -25.60 36.97
C VAL A 1136 21.83 -26.39 35.96
N ASN A 1137 23.07 -25.98 35.79
CA ASN A 1137 24.08 -26.67 34.99
C ASN A 1137 24.58 -27.91 35.74
N LEU A 1138 24.43 -29.06 35.10
CA LEU A 1138 24.74 -30.39 35.62
C LEU A 1138 26.00 -31.01 34.99
N ALA A 1139 26.74 -30.25 34.17
CA ALA A 1139 27.91 -30.71 33.45
C ALA A 1139 28.95 -31.38 34.38
N ASP A 1140 29.30 -30.73 35.49
CA ASP A 1140 30.29 -31.25 36.45
C ASP A 1140 29.77 -32.48 37.24
N GLN A 1141 28.45 -32.60 37.39
CA GLN A 1141 27.82 -33.68 38.15
C GLN A 1141 27.67 -34.96 37.30
N TYR A 1142 27.46 -34.81 35.99
CA TYR A 1142 27.22 -35.91 35.06
C TYR A 1142 28.15 -35.84 33.83
N PRO A 1143 29.48 -35.91 34.02
CA PRO A 1143 30.44 -35.76 32.92
C PRO A 1143 30.30 -36.86 31.85
N VAL A 1144 29.90 -38.07 32.24
CA VAL A 1144 29.67 -39.19 31.30
C VAL A 1144 28.51 -38.91 30.35
N ILE A 1145 27.44 -38.28 30.84
CA ILE A 1145 26.29 -37.90 30.02
C ILE A 1145 26.70 -36.76 29.09
N LEU A 1146 27.43 -35.77 29.61
CA LEU A 1146 27.93 -34.67 28.80
C LEU A 1146 28.81 -35.17 27.64
N GLU A 1147 29.78 -36.04 27.91
CA GLU A 1147 30.67 -36.61 26.90
C GLU A 1147 29.88 -37.38 25.84
N ALA A 1148 28.91 -38.21 26.24
CA ALA A 1148 28.06 -38.94 25.30
C ALA A 1148 27.22 -38.02 24.39
N LEU A 1149 26.72 -36.90 24.91
CA LEU A 1149 25.98 -35.92 24.12
C LEU A 1149 26.90 -35.11 23.18
N LEU A 1150 28.13 -34.81 23.60
CA LEU A 1150 29.14 -34.16 22.74
C LEU A 1150 29.61 -35.08 21.61
N ASP A 1151 29.80 -36.37 21.88
CA ASP A 1151 30.11 -37.38 20.86
C ASP A 1151 28.99 -37.46 19.81
N LYS A 1152 27.72 -37.54 20.25
CA LYS A 1152 26.57 -37.47 19.34
C LYS A 1152 26.53 -36.18 18.53
N LEU A 1153 26.86 -35.05 19.14
CA LEU A 1153 26.91 -33.77 18.42
C LEU A 1153 28.01 -33.78 17.36
N SER A 1154 29.14 -34.44 17.62
CA SER A 1154 30.19 -34.69 16.63
C SER A 1154 29.72 -35.61 15.50
N ASP A 1155 28.90 -36.63 15.79
CA ASP A 1155 28.32 -37.52 14.78
C ASP A 1155 27.40 -36.74 13.81
N TYR A 1156 26.55 -35.84 14.33
CA TYR A 1156 25.75 -34.95 13.49
C TYR A 1156 26.62 -33.97 12.70
N ASN A 1157 27.69 -33.44 13.30
CA ASN A 1157 28.59 -32.54 12.58
C ASN A 1157 29.31 -33.24 11.42
N ALA A 1158 29.59 -34.55 11.54
CA ALA A 1158 30.19 -35.33 10.48
C ALA A 1158 29.28 -35.51 9.25
N THR A 1159 27.96 -35.34 9.39
CA THR A 1159 26.99 -35.38 8.29
C THR A 1159 26.62 -33.99 7.75
N ALA A 1160 27.05 -32.92 8.42
CA ALA A 1160 26.72 -31.55 8.05
C ALA A 1160 27.38 -31.15 6.72
N VAL A 1161 26.62 -30.47 5.86
CA VAL A 1161 27.19 -29.73 4.73
C VAL A 1161 27.66 -28.36 5.22
N PRO A 1162 28.69 -27.74 4.63
CA PRO A 1162 29.13 -26.40 5.01
C PRO A 1162 28.00 -25.35 4.88
N PRO A 1163 28.00 -24.27 5.69
CA PRO A 1163 27.04 -23.20 5.55
C PRO A 1163 27.05 -22.63 4.12
N GLY A 1164 25.89 -22.56 3.49
CA GLY A 1164 25.76 -22.21 2.08
C GLY A 1164 25.78 -20.70 1.79
N ASN A 1165 26.04 -19.85 2.79
CA ASN A 1165 25.95 -18.40 2.68
C ASN A 1165 26.84 -17.85 1.57
N MET A 1166 26.27 -16.93 0.78
CA MET A 1166 27.02 -16.23 -0.26
C MET A 1166 27.07 -14.72 0.05
N PRO A 1167 28.12 -14.02 -0.40
CA PRO A 1167 28.11 -12.55 -0.39
C PRO A 1167 26.91 -12.00 -1.16
N LEU A 1168 26.37 -10.87 -0.70
CA LEU A 1168 25.29 -10.18 -1.40
C LEU A 1168 25.76 -9.71 -2.77
N ASP A 1169 24.93 -9.91 -3.80
CA ASP A 1169 25.20 -9.47 -5.16
C ASP A 1169 24.55 -8.11 -5.39
N LEU A 1170 25.36 -7.09 -5.71
CA LEU A 1170 24.87 -5.73 -5.96
C LEU A 1170 23.90 -5.65 -7.15
N ARG A 1171 23.91 -6.62 -8.07
CA ARG A 1171 22.95 -6.70 -9.18
C ARG A 1171 21.53 -6.98 -8.68
N GLY A 1172 21.39 -7.58 -7.50
CA GLY A 1172 20.10 -7.77 -6.82
C GLY A 1172 19.54 -6.51 -6.16
N ASP A 1173 20.23 -5.36 -6.23
CA ASP A 1173 19.74 -4.12 -5.64
C ASP A 1173 18.41 -3.69 -6.30
N PRO A 1174 17.33 -3.50 -5.52
CA PRO A 1174 16.01 -3.14 -6.04
C PRO A 1174 15.99 -1.89 -6.93
N ARG A 1175 16.97 -0.98 -6.81
CA ARG A 1175 17.08 0.22 -7.66
C ARG A 1175 17.22 -0.12 -9.15
N PHE A 1176 17.74 -1.29 -9.49
CA PHE A 1176 17.83 -1.76 -10.88
C PHE A 1176 16.52 -2.39 -11.38
N TRP A 1177 15.58 -2.68 -10.47
CA TRP A 1177 14.37 -3.46 -10.73
C TRP A 1177 13.11 -2.68 -10.36
N GLY A 1178 13.07 -1.38 -10.68
CA GLY A 1178 11.92 -0.52 -10.42
C GLY A 1178 11.60 -0.34 -8.93
N TYR A 1179 12.61 -0.41 -8.06
CA TYR A 1179 12.47 -0.43 -6.59
C TYR A 1179 11.62 -1.61 -6.09
N THR A 1180 11.74 -2.78 -6.73
CA THR A 1180 11.11 -4.03 -6.28
C THR A 1180 12.16 -5.11 -6.02
N TRP A 1181 11.92 -5.97 -5.05
CA TRP A 1181 12.77 -7.14 -4.80
C TRP A 1181 12.55 -8.19 -5.89
N HIS A 1182 13.53 -8.40 -6.76
CA HIS A 1182 13.35 -9.10 -8.04
C HIS A 1182 14.17 -10.41 -8.14
N ASN A 1183 13.74 -11.32 -9.02
CA ASN A 1183 14.47 -12.56 -9.34
C ASN A 1183 15.65 -12.29 -10.28
N PHE A 1184 16.61 -11.47 -9.84
CA PHE A 1184 17.67 -10.95 -10.69
C PHE A 1184 18.58 -12.01 -11.31
N GLY A 1185 18.61 -13.25 -10.78
CA GLY A 1185 19.37 -14.35 -11.37
C GLY A 1185 18.88 -14.78 -12.75
N ASP A 1186 17.57 -14.73 -13.02
CA ASP A 1186 17.01 -15.15 -14.31
C ASP A 1186 17.42 -14.19 -15.45
N GLU A 1187 17.51 -12.89 -15.14
CA GLU A 1187 17.88 -11.85 -16.09
C GLU A 1187 19.38 -11.93 -16.44
N LEU A 1188 20.22 -12.31 -15.48
CA LEU A 1188 21.66 -12.45 -15.69
C LEU A 1188 22.01 -13.62 -16.61
N GLU A 1189 21.30 -14.75 -16.47
CA GLU A 1189 21.47 -15.90 -17.37
C GLU A 1189 21.11 -15.52 -18.82
N MET A 1190 20.10 -14.67 -19.02
CA MET A 1190 19.74 -14.17 -20.36
C MET A 1190 20.83 -13.30 -20.99
N PHE A 1191 21.41 -12.36 -20.23
CA PHE A 1191 22.50 -11.50 -20.73
C PHE A 1191 23.78 -12.28 -21.06
N GLU A 1192 24.10 -13.33 -20.31
CA GLU A 1192 25.24 -14.20 -20.63
C GLU A 1192 24.97 -15.07 -21.87
N PHE A 1193 23.74 -15.53 -22.06
CA PHE A 1193 23.35 -16.31 -23.24
C PHE A 1193 23.34 -15.48 -24.53
N GLU A 1194 22.87 -14.22 -24.47
CA GLU A 1194 22.92 -13.28 -25.60
C GLU A 1194 24.37 -12.94 -26.01
N ASN A 1195 25.25 -12.69 -25.04
CA ASN A 1195 26.68 -12.45 -25.33
C ASN A 1195 27.39 -13.70 -25.88
N MET A 1196 27.05 -14.88 -25.38
CA MET A 1196 27.61 -16.14 -25.93
C MET A 1196 27.14 -16.39 -27.36
N THR A 1197 25.87 -16.13 -27.67
CA THR A 1197 25.33 -16.30 -29.02
C THR A 1197 25.88 -15.28 -30.01
N GLU A 1198 26.10 -14.01 -29.61
CA GLU A 1198 26.84 -13.04 -30.42
C GLU A 1198 28.30 -13.46 -30.65
N SER A 1199 28.98 -14.01 -29.64
CA SER A 1199 30.36 -14.49 -29.78
C SER A 1199 30.50 -15.79 -30.61
N ALA A 1200 29.41 -16.53 -30.77
CA ALA A 1200 29.35 -17.72 -31.63
C ALA A 1200 28.85 -17.40 -33.05
N PHE A 1201 28.25 -16.22 -33.24
CA PHE A 1201 27.84 -15.69 -34.55
C PHE A 1201 28.93 -14.84 -35.23
N LEU A 1202 29.85 -14.29 -34.44
CA LEU A 1202 31.12 -13.69 -34.88
C LEU A 1202 32.19 -14.77 -35.07
#